data_AF-A0A6I0E4D8-F1
#
_entry.id   AF-A0A6I0E4D8-F1
#
_cell.length_a   1.000
_cell.length_b   1.000
_cell.length_c   1.000
_cell.angle_alpha   90.00
_cell.angle_beta   90.00
_cell.angle_gamma   90.00
#
_symmetry.space_group_name_H-M   'P 1'
#
loop_
_entity.id
_entity.type
_entity.pdbx_description
1 polymer ?
#
loop_
_entity_poly.entity_id
_entity_poly.type
_entity_poly.pdbx_seq_one_letter_code
_entity_poly.pdbx_strand_id
1 'polypeptide(L)'
;MRHLLFSLIFAILAIAVHAQDPVLIMTTNKSINSQFSFGISANAANTPIQIDWGNGVKENFTIGVTTEFFGYPLLGSSVKIWGNGIASLTASSKELTELDVTRATSLTYLYIKTNQITTLDLSNCTVLSFVDCSENLLTSLTLPNTSTLTAINCDNNLLASLNVSCTTGITELTCTNNKLTFATLPVKQPTWSTYTYSPQQNISLPKQTYSTNEEIDLSSQLTVNGETTSYTWKTKGGNTLVEGTDFSANNGKFSFLKAIADSIYCEMENATFSSLTLSTKCIAIPLTPSVVMTTTSVIGSTFSFEIRANADNTPIQVDWGNGTLVNFTVGTYTTTISGTLTGNTIRVYGTGIKELNLRSKKLTALDVTKNDKLIKLDCGWNELTTIDVTKNMELSFLDCGSNKLNTLDVSNNTTLTRLFCHLNQLTSLDVSKNTLLTQLYCYSNQIETIDVSKNTALTYLTLSNNKLTVLDISQNNLLTDLMCYSNQLSTLNLSNNIVLRNLDCHSNKLNSIDVSNNTELSILDCYDNKITALDVTKNTGIKELNCNYNQLTAIDISKNTELKNFICSRNQIASLDVSKNTLLVWLDCSQNPIDTLDVSANVALTKFYCGMTMIKAIDVSKNTALQYFHCNFNNLPSLDVSKNTALTQLICTYNSLTSLDLSKNTALTYLSCDYNDLTELDLTANTSLVNLSCCYNYIKKLDLPSSTAIQTLKCYHNRLTISSLPIKQASWTSYEYNPQEYIKLSKTEYSISEEINLSSEISSNGNQTDYIWKTASGIVLTKDVDYSETNGVFAFIKTQSDFIYCEMTNATFPGLVIRTELIKVPSSEPTIIMSTSATAGSTFSFFLSANNSNNPIKVDWGNGILTDFEIGYYPSTISGTLSGKTIKIYGVGINYIDITSKMITSIDISNNLSLTKLYCSSN
;
A
#
# COMPACT_ATOMS: atom_id res chain seq x y z
N MET A 1 -44.75 -65.86 84.64
CA MET A 1 -43.61 -64.92 84.64
C MET A 1 -42.38 -65.43 83.87
N ARG A 2 -42.02 -66.73 83.85
CA ARG A 2 -40.89 -67.24 83.02
C ARG A 2 -41.14 -67.29 81.50
N HIS A 3 -42.39 -67.40 81.04
CA HIS A 3 -42.71 -67.37 79.59
C HIS A 3 -42.81 -65.95 78.99
N LEU A 4 -43.04 -64.90 79.81
CA LEU A 4 -43.03 -63.52 79.31
C LEU A 4 -41.61 -62.93 79.21
N LEU A 5 -40.64 -63.41 80.00
CA LEU A 5 -39.25 -62.91 79.91
C LEU A 5 -38.51 -63.42 78.66
N PHE A 6 -38.80 -64.63 78.17
CA PHE A 6 -38.16 -65.18 76.96
C PHE A 6 -38.69 -64.53 75.66
N SER A 7 -39.96 -64.15 75.63
CA SER A 7 -40.56 -63.42 74.50
C SER A 7 -40.11 -61.96 74.46
N LEU A 8 -39.85 -61.32 75.60
CA LEU A 8 -39.38 -59.93 75.65
C LEU A 8 -37.92 -59.80 75.19
N ILE A 9 -37.04 -60.78 75.45
CA ILE A 9 -35.63 -60.73 75.01
C ILE A 9 -35.50 -60.92 73.49
N PHE A 10 -36.29 -61.81 72.87
CA PHE A 10 -36.34 -61.92 71.41
C PHE A 10 -37.00 -60.70 70.74
N ALA A 11 -38.02 -60.10 71.37
CA ALA A 11 -38.61 -58.84 70.88
C ALA A 11 -37.62 -57.66 71.01
N ILE A 12 -36.82 -57.59 72.08
CA ILE A 12 -35.81 -56.53 72.27
C ILE A 12 -34.60 -56.72 71.31
N LEU A 13 -34.18 -57.95 71.01
CA LEU A 13 -33.18 -58.20 69.95
C LEU A 13 -33.71 -57.93 68.53
N ALA A 14 -34.99 -58.23 68.25
CA ALA A 14 -35.60 -57.96 66.95
C ALA A 14 -35.86 -56.46 66.71
N ILE A 15 -36.19 -55.71 67.78
CA ILE A 15 -36.34 -54.24 67.74
C ILE A 15 -34.97 -53.56 67.55
N ALA A 16 -33.86 -54.14 68.04
CA ALA A 16 -32.51 -53.58 67.87
C ALA A 16 -31.98 -53.63 66.42
N VAL A 17 -32.44 -54.57 65.58
CA VAL A 17 -32.04 -54.66 64.15
C VAL A 17 -32.74 -53.60 63.29
N HIS A 18 -33.90 -53.08 63.72
CA HIS A 18 -34.70 -52.14 62.92
C HIS A 18 -34.13 -50.71 62.84
N ALA A 19 -33.23 -50.33 63.76
CA ALA A 19 -32.62 -49.00 63.82
C ALA A 19 -31.17 -48.92 63.26
N GLN A 20 -30.65 -50.01 62.71
CA GLN A 20 -29.28 -50.08 62.19
C GLN A 20 -29.25 -49.75 60.68
N ASP A 21 -28.18 -49.09 60.24
CA ASP A 21 -27.83 -49.00 58.81
C ASP A 21 -27.50 -50.39 58.26
N PRO A 22 -27.65 -50.63 56.93
CA PRO A 22 -27.25 -51.89 56.33
C PRO A 22 -25.75 -52.13 56.50
N VAL A 23 -25.38 -53.34 56.91
CA VAL A 23 -24.00 -53.78 57.14
C VAL A 23 -23.29 -54.10 55.82
N LEU A 24 -24.04 -54.56 54.81
CA LEU A 24 -23.57 -54.75 53.44
C LEU A 24 -24.53 -54.07 52.46
N ILE A 25 -23.99 -53.36 51.47
CA ILE A 25 -24.75 -52.83 50.34
C ILE A 25 -24.07 -53.28 49.06
N MET A 26 -24.77 -54.05 48.23
CA MET A 26 -24.32 -54.47 46.91
C MET A 26 -25.13 -53.74 45.85
N THR A 27 -24.48 -52.93 45.01
CA THR A 27 -25.13 -52.24 43.89
C THR A 27 -24.70 -52.89 42.58
N THR A 28 -25.67 -53.18 41.70
CA THR A 28 -25.45 -53.97 40.48
C THR A 28 -26.12 -53.34 39.27
N ASN A 29 -25.54 -53.57 38.09
CA ASN A 29 -26.12 -53.23 36.79
C ASN A 29 -27.07 -54.30 36.23
N LYS A 30 -27.30 -55.41 36.96
CA LYS A 30 -28.26 -56.42 36.53
C LYS A 30 -29.67 -55.85 36.42
N SER A 31 -30.39 -56.28 35.38
CA SER A 31 -31.77 -55.86 35.15
C SER A 31 -32.68 -56.19 36.33
N ILE A 32 -33.61 -55.30 36.66
CA ILE A 32 -34.69 -55.57 37.62
C ILE A 32 -35.46 -56.83 37.17
N ASN A 33 -35.85 -57.67 38.13
CA ASN A 33 -36.44 -59.00 38.02
C ASN A 33 -35.50 -60.11 37.51
N SER A 34 -34.24 -59.82 37.22
CA SER A 34 -33.26 -60.89 36.96
C SER A 34 -32.95 -61.67 38.24
N GLN A 35 -32.54 -62.93 38.08
CA GLN A 35 -32.11 -63.77 39.19
C GLN A 35 -30.77 -63.27 39.75
N PHE A 36 -30.77 -62.96 41.05
CA PHE A 36 -29.60 -62.57 41.82
C PHE A 36 -29.28 -63.65 42.85
N SER A 37 -28.00 -64.06 42.89
CA SER A 37 -27.52 -65.09 43.80
C SER A 37 -26.21 -64.66 44.43
N PHE A 38 -26.02 -64.89 45.73
CA PHE A 38 -24.77 -64.64 46.44
C PHE A 38 -24.67 -65.54 47.67
N GLY A 39 -23.44 -65.78 48.14
CA GLY A 39 -23.17 -66.52 49.36
C GLY A 39 -22.86 -65.58 50.53
N ILE A 40 -23.31 -65.94 51.73
CA ILE A 40 -22.97 -65.27 52.98
C ILE A 40 -22.80 -66.31 54.09
N SER A 41 -21.90 -66.07 55.04
CA SER A 41 -21.81 -66.88 56.26
C SER A 41 -21.84 -66.01 57.50
N ALA A 42 -22.21 -66.59 58.64
CA ALA A 42 -22.13 -65.94 59.94
C ALA A 42 -21.13 -66.64 60.88
N ASN A 43 -20.64 -65.88 61.85
CA ASN A 43 -19.75 -66.35 62.91
C ASN A 43 -20.44 -67.30 63.93
N ALA A 44 -21.78 -67.35 63.92
CA ALA A 44 -22.57 -68.27 64.73
C ALA A 44 -23.72 -68.87 63.90
N ALA A 45 -24.07 -70.13 64.18
CA ALA A 45 -25.25 -70.76 63.60
C ALA A 45 -26.52 -70.04 64.08
N ASN A 46 -27.52 -69.96 63.19
CA ASN A 46 -28.80 -69.29 63.43
C ASN A 46 -28.68 -67.76 63.63
N THR A 47 -27.76 -67.09 62.93
CA THR A 47 -27.62 -65.64 62.99
C THR A 47 -28.75 -64.95 62.21
N PRO A 48 -29.56 -64.08 62.85
CA PRO A 48 -30.65 -63.38 62.17
C PRO A 48 -30.12 -62.23 61.32
N ILE A 49 -30.59 -62.14 60.07
CA ILE A 49 -30.32 -61.03 59.16
C ILE A 49 -31.61 -60.55 58.50
N GLN A 50 -31.59 -59.35 57.93
CA GLN A 50 -32.63 -58.86 57.03
C GLN A 50 -32.02 -58.53 55.67
N ILE A 51 -32.72 -58.84 54.59
CA ILE A 51 -32.30 -58.50 53.22
C ILE A 51 -33.40 -57.67 52.56
N ASP A 52 -33.03 -56.56 51.94
CA ASP A 52 -33.85 -55.80 51.00
C ASP A 52 -33.28 -56.03 49.60
N TRP A 53 -34.09 -56.64 48.73
CA TRP A 53 -33.73 -56.96 47.35
C TRP A 53 -33.81 -55.75 46.39
N GLY A 54 -34.13 -54.56 46.92
CA GLY A 54 -34.07 -53.27 46.23
C GLY A 54 -35.42 -52.53 46.13
N ASN A 55 -36.49 -53.04 46.76
CA ASN A 55 -37.81 -52.42 46.80
C ASN A 55 -38.12 -51.69 48.11
N GLY A 56 -37.17 -51.66 49.06
CA GLY A 56 -37.36 -51.05 50.37
C GLY A 56 -38.05 -51.95 51.39
N VAL A 57 -38.38 -53.20 51.02
CA VAL A 57 -39.01 -54.18 51.91
C VAL A 57 -37.94 -55.11 52.48
N LYS A 58 -37.85 -55.15 53.81
CA LYS A 58 -36.90 -56.01 54.52
C LYS A 58 -37.51 -57.39 54.78
N GLU A 59 -36.90 -58.43 54.23
CA GLU A 59 -37.25 -59.83 54.48
C GLU A 59 -36.32 -60.42 55.55
N ASN A 60 -36.89 -61.13 56.54
CA ASN A 60 -36.13 -61.75 57.61
C ASN A 60 -35.58 -63.11 57.17
N PHE A 61 -34.28 -63.33 57.39
CA PHE A 61 -33.61 -64.60 57.15
C PHE A 61 -32.79 -65.00 58.38
N THR A 62 -32.39 -66.27 58.41
CA THR A 62 -31.46 -66.80 59.41
C THR A 62 -30.36 -67.54 58.68
N ILE A 63 -29.11 -67.10 58.85
CA ILE A 63 -27.96 -67.67 58.16
C ILE A 63 -27.10 -68.50 59.12
N GLY A 64 -26.47 -69.54 58.57
CA GLY A 64 -25.55 -70.41 59.28
C GLY A 64 -24.09 -70.09 58.98
N VAL A 65 -23.21 -71.03 59.34
CA VAL A 65 -21.78 -70.96 59.00
C VAL A 65 -21.50 -71.09 57.49
N THR A 66 -22.52 -71.39 56.68
CA THR A 66 -22.52 -71.26 55.21
C THR A 66 -23.97 -71.12 54.75
N THR A 67 -24.29 -70.10 53.96
CA THR A 67 -25.64 -69.90 53.40
C THR A 67 -25.55 -69.31 52.01
N GLU A 68 -26.23 -69.93 51.05
CA GLU A 68 -26.33 -69.41 49.69
C GLU A 68 -27.76 -68.94 49.42
N PHE A 69 -27.87 -67.73 48.90
CA PHE A 69 -29.11 -67.22 48.34
C PHE A 69 -29.08 -67.46 46.84
N PHE A 70 -30.01 -68.28 46.35
CA PHE A 70 -30.05 -68.68 44.95
C PHE A 70 -31.34 -68.20 44.28
N GLY A 71 -31.21 -67.44 43.20
CA GLY A 71 -32.30 -67.18 42.25
C GLY A 71 -33.35 -66.18 42.73
N TYR A 72 -33.02 -65.30 43.68
CA TYR A 72 -33.96 -64.27 44.16
C TYR A 72 -34.12 -63.17 43.11
N PRO A 73 -35.36 -62.69 42.85
CA PRO A 73 -35.57 -61.61 41.90
C PRO A 73 -34.98 -60.32 42.47
N LEU A 74 -34.11 -59.66 41.69
CA LEU A 74 -33.63 -58.34 42.02
C LEU A 74 -34.77 -57.31 41.86
N LEU A 75 -35.16 -56.60 42.91
CA LEU A 75 -36.31 -55.69 42.89
C LEU A 75 -35.93 -54.20 42.78
N GLY A 76 -34.64 -53.90 42.81
CA GLY A 76 -34.07 -52.58 42.57
C GLY A 76 -32.57 -52.68 42.32
N SER A 77 -31.87 -51.56 42.13
CA SER A 77 -30.46 -51.55 41.75
C SER A 77 -29.48 -51.94 42.88
N SER A 78 -29.97 -52.13 44.11
CA SER A 78 -29.12 -52.44 45.27
C SER A 78 -29.75 -53.45 46.20
N VAL A 79 -28.96 -54.44 46.60
CA VAL A 79 -29.30 -55.40 47.66
C VAL A 79 -28.66 -54.92 48.96
N LYS A 80 -29.47 -54.69 49.99
CA LYS A 80 -29.02 -54.21 51.31
C LYS A 80 -29.24 -55.28 52.36
N ILE A 81 -28.24 -55.50 53.22
CA ILE A 81 -28.27 -56.55 54.24
C ILE A 81 -28.03 -55.93 55.61
N TRP A 82 -28.92 -56.20 56.56
CA TRP A 82 -28.80 -55.83 57.97
C TRP A 82 -28.53 -57.07 58.81
N GLY A 83 -27.68 -56.94 59.83
CA GLY A 83 -27.40 -58.00 60.79
C GLY A 83 -25.93 -58.03 61.19
N ASN A 84 -25.67 -58.32 62.46
CA ASN A 84 -24.32 -58.43 63.01
C ASN A 84 -23.79 -59.85 62.85
N GLY A 85 -22.46 -59.99 62.77
CA GLY A 85 -21.80 -61.31 62.76
C GLY A 85 -21.65 -61.95 61.37
N ILE A 86 -21.87 -61.20 60.29
CA ILE A 86 -21.57 -61.64 58.92
C ILE A 86 -20.06 -61.85 58.77
N ALA A 87 -19.65 -63.10 58.53
CA ALA A 87 -18.27 -63.56 58.51
C ALA A 87 -17.70 -63.74 57.09
N SER A 88 -18.53 -64.00 56.09
CA SER A 88 -18.06 -64.01 54.70
C SER A 88 -19.10 -63.49 53.72
N LEU A 89 -18.63 -62.94 52.60
CA LEU A 89 -19.43 -62.56 51.44
C LEU A 89 -18.83 -63.15 50.16
N THR A 90 -19.63 -63.86 49.39
CA THR A 90 -19.28 -64.42 48.07
C THR A 90 -20.23 -63.87 47.00
N ALA A 91 -19.77 -62.84 46.28
CA ALA A 91 -20.55 -62.11 45.28
C ALA A 91 -19.76 -61.88 43.97
N SER A 92 -19.03 -62.90 43.52
CA SER A 92 -18.28 -62.87 42.25
C SER A 92 -19.20 -62.97 41.01
N SER A 93 -18.86 -62.28 39.92
CA SER A 93 -19.61 -62.33 38.64
C SER A 93 -21.08 -61.87 38.76
N LYS A 94 -21.33 -60.82 39.55
CA LYS A 94 -22.67 -60.28 39.80
C LYS A 94 -22.92 -58.91 39.17
N GLU A 95 -22.02 -58.46 38.30
CA GLU A 95 -22.06 -57.13 37.65
C GLU A 95 -22.16 -56.01 38.69
N LEU A 96 -21.49 -56.18 39.84
CA LEU A 96 -21.47 -55.16 40.90
C LEU A 96 -20.71 -53.92 40.43
N THR A 97 -21.30 -52.75 40.61
CA THR A 97 -20.66 -51.45 40.34
C THR A 97 -20.15 -50.79 41.62
N GLU A 98 -20.75 -51.11 42.75
CA GLU A 98 -20.36 -50.62 44.07
C GLU A 98 -20.61 -51.70 45.13
N LEU A 99 -19.74 -51.71 46.15
CA LEU A 99 -19.88 -52.54 47.34
C LEU A 99 -19.49 -51.73 48.57
N ASP A 100 -20.44 -51.47 49.47
CA ASP A 100 -20.18 -50.90 50.79
C ASP A 100 -20.11 -52.03 51.82
N VAL A 101 -18.90 -52.24 52.37
CA VAL A 101 -18.62 -53.12 53.52
C VAL A 101 -18.07 -52.37 54.72
N THR A 102 -18.13 -51.04 54.72
CA THR A 102 -17.50 -50.19 55.76
C THR A 102 -18.09 -50.41 57.16
N ARG A 103 -19.27 -51.05 57.25
CA ARG A 103 -19.92 -51.43 58.51
C ARG A 103 -19.76 -52.92 58.86
N ALA A 104 -19.13 -53.72 57.99
CA ALA A 104 -18.97 -55.16 58.15
C ALA A 104 -17.75 -55.52 59.01
N THR A 105 -17.77 -55.14 60.29
CA THR A 105 -16.62 -55.33 61.21
C THR A 105 -16.32 -56.79 61.56
N SER A 106 -17.25 -57.72 61.29
CA SER A 106 -17.08 -59.17 61.51
C SER A 106 -16.60 -59.93 60.27
N LEU A 107 -16.40 -59.25 59.13
CA LEU A 107 -16.10 -59.88 57.85
C LEU A 107 -14.68 -60.47 57.85
N THR A 108 -14.58 -61.79 57.70
CA THR A 108 -13.33 -62.56 57.65
C THR A 108 -12.94 -62.93 56.21
N TYR A 109 -13.89 -63.21 55.32
CA TYR A 109 -13.62 -63.59 53.94
C TYR A 109 -14.46 -62.79 52.93
N LEU A 110 -13.82 -62.22 51.92
CA LEU A 110 -14.50 -61.47 50.87
C LEU A 110 -14.10 -61.97 49.47
N TYR A 111 -15.08 -62.46 48.71
CA TYR A 111 -14.89 -62.94 47.34
C TYR A 111 -15.82 -62.17 46.38
N ILE A 112 -15.27 -61.21 45.64
CA ILE A 112 -16.02 -60.28 44.77
C ILE A 112 -15.38 -60.14 43.39
N LYS A 113 -14.75 -61.23 42.94
CA LYS A 113 -14.05 -61.34 41.66
C LYS A 113 -14.99 -61.12 40.44
N THR A 114 -14.45 -60.61 39.33
CA THR A 114 -15.16 -60.46 38.04
C THR A 114 -16.40 -59.57 38.18
N ASN A 115 -16.20 -58.32 38.58
CA ASN A 115 -17.25 -57.31 38.72
C ASN A 115 -16.81 -55.97 38.08
N GLN A 116 -17.54 -54.89 38.31
CA GLN A 116 -17.30 -53.56 37.73
C GLN A 116 -17.02 -52.51 38.83
N ILE A 117 -16.53 -52.95 40.00
CA ILE A 117 -16.31 -52.07 41.16
C ILE A 117 -15.12 -51.16 40.89
N THR A 118 -15.27 -49.87 41.16
CA THR A 118 -14.23 -48.85 40.89
C THR A 118 -13.44 -48.42 42.12
N THR A 119 -14.00 -48.59 43.32
CA THR A 119 -13.35 -48.33 44.61
C THR A 119 -13.81 -49.33 45.66
N LEU A 120 -12.90 -49.78 46.53
CA LEU A 120 -13.24 -50.67 47.63
C LEU A 120 -12.57 -50.21 48.92
N ASP A 121 -13.38 -49.93 49.95
CA ASP A 121 -12.90 -49.56 51.28
C ASP A 121 -13.13 -50.68 52.28
N LEU A 122 -12.02 -51.27 52.75
CA LEU A 122 -12.00 -52.34 53.74
C LEU A 122 -11.46 -51.87 55.10
N SER A 123 -11.29 -50.56 55.32
CA SER A 123 -10.62 -49.99 56.50
C SER A 123 -11.18 -50.49 57.84
N ASN A 124 -12.50 -50.69 57.93
CA ASN A 124 -13.21 -51.14 59.13
C ASN A 124 -13.36 -52.67 59.23
N CYS A 125 -12.93 -53.44 58.24
CA CYS A 125 -12.97 -54.90 58.27
C CYS A 125 -11.77 -55.46 59.07
N THR A 126 -11.68 -55.13 60.36
CA THR A 126 -10.48 -55.38 61.19
C THR A 126 -10.16 -56.85 61.46
N VAL A 127 -11.08 -57.77 61.17
CA VAL A 127 -10.89 -59.22 61.31
C VAL A 127 -10.77 -59.94 59.96
N LEU A 128 -10.63 -59.19 58.87
CA LEU A 128 -10.51 -59.74 57.52
C LEU A 128 -9.26 -60.63 57.42
N SER A 129 -9.41 -61.82 56.87
CA SER A 129 -8.33 -62.79 56.66
C SER A 129 -7.99 -62.98 55.19
N PHE A 130 -8.99 -62.90 54.31
CA PHE A 130 -8.82 -63.10 52.88
C PHE A 130 -9.70 -62.14 52.08
N VAL A 131 -9.15 -61.55 51.03
CA VAL A 131 -9.91 -60.81 50.01
C VAL A 131 -9.49 -61.19 48.60
N ASP A 132 -10.47 -61.56 47.78
CA ASP A 132 -10.34 -61.65 46.33
C ASP A 132 -11.26 -60.61 45.67
N CYS A 133 -10.62 -59.54 45.20
CA CYS A 133 -11.22 -58.44 44.45
C CYS A 133 -10.67 -58.35 43.02
N SER A 134 -10.16 -59.46 42.49
CA SER A 134 -9.60 -59.52 41.15
C SER A 134 -10.64 -59.31 40.04
N GLU A 135 -10.17 -58.95 38.84
CA GLU A 135 -11.01 -58.72 37.65
C GLU A 135 -12.13 -57.71 37.92
N ASN A 136 -11.75 -56.53 38.40
CA ASN A 136 -12.64 -55.39 38.64
C ASN A 136 -12.10 -54.14 37.93
N LEU A 137 -12.67 -52.97 38.24
CA LEU A 137 -12.23 -51.67 37.71
C LEU A 137 -11.59 -50.81 38.82
N LEU A 138 -11.03 -51.43 39.86
CA LEU A 138 -10.59 -50.74 41.07
C LEU A 138 -9.46 -49.75 40.74
N THR A 139 -9.71 -48.48 41.01
CA THR A 139 -8.71 -47.40 40.98
C THR A 139 -8.15 -47.13 42.37
N SER A 140 -8.88 -47.51 43.43
CA SER A 140 -8.47 -47.41 44.83
C SER A 140 -8.91 -48.65 45.62
N LEU A 141 -8.02 -49.13 46.49
CA LEU A 141 -8.25 -50.21 47.45
C LEU A 141 -7.68 -49.79 48.81
N THR A 142 -8.55 -49.57 49.79
CA THR A 142 -8.15 -49.27 51.17
C THR A 142 -8.19 -50.55 52.00
N LEU A 143 -7.07 -50.91 52.63
CA LEU A 143 -6.94 -52.13 53.44
C LEU A 143 -7.12 -51.84 54.95
N PRO A 144 -7.65 -52.80 55.72
CA PRO A 144 -7.82 -52.67 57.17
C PRO A 144 -6.46 -52.65 57.89
N ASN A 145 -6.35 -51.91 58.99
CA ASN A 145 -5.21 -52.08 59.88
C ASN A 145 -5.38 -53.35 60.73
N THR A 146 -4.76 -54.45 60.30
CA THR A 146 -4.91 -55.75 60.97
C THR A 146 -3.76 -56.71 60.71
N SER A 147 -3.54 -57.63 61.65
CA SER A 147 -2.66 -58.78 61.50
C SER A 147 -3.38 -60.05 61.01
N THR A 148 -4.71 -60.02 60.87
CA THR A 148 -5.48 -61.21 60.45
C THR A 148 -5.48 -61.42 58.94
N LEU A 149 -5.26 -60.36 58.15
CA LEU A 149 -5.31 -60.40 56.70
C LEU A 149 -4.04 -61.06 56.16
N THR A 150 -4.16 -62.31 55.70
CA THR A 150 -3.04 -63.13 55.24
C THR A 150 -2.93 -63.16 53.72
N ALA A 151 -4.05 -63.04 53.00
CA ALA A 151 -4.07 -63.19 51.55
C ALA A 151 -4.92 -62.11 50.85
N ILE A 152 -4.32 -61.48 49.83
CA ILE A 152 -4.94 -60.45 49.00
C ILE A 152 -4.76 -60.80 47.53
N ASN A 153 -5.86 -60.95 46.81
CA ASN A 153 -5.88 -61.00 45.35
C ASN A 153 -6.59 -59.76 44.80
N CYS A 154 -5.83 -58.91 44.11
CA CYS A 154 -6.32 -57.70 43.44
C CYS A 154 -5.87 -57.64 41.96
N ASP A 155 -5.60 -58.81 41.35
CA ASP A 155 -5.21 -58.94 39.95
C ASP A 155 -6.24 -58.32 38.99
N ASN A 156 -5.79 -57.83 37.83
CA ASN A 156 -6.66 -57.31 36.75
C ASN A 156 -7.58 -56.17 37.23
N ASN A 157 -6.98 -55.08 37.69
CA ASN A 157 -7.65 -53.87 38.14
C ASN A 157 -6.98 -52.62 37.54
N LEU A 158 -7.29 -51.42 38.04
CA LEU A 158 -6.75 -50.14 37.58
C LEU A 158 -5.98 -49.40 38.69
N LEU A 159 -5.45 -50.12 39.68
CA LEU A 159 -4.81 -49.52 40.86
C LEU A 159 -3.52 -48.81 40.46
N ALA A 160 -3.41 -47.52 40.74
CA ALA A 160 -2.18 -46.76 40.56
C ALA A 160 -1.27 -46.81 41.81
N SER A 161 -1.84 -47.14 42.98
CA SER A 161 -1.13 -47.32 44.23
C SER A 161 -1.75 -48.42 45.08
N LEU A 162 -0.93 -49.15 45.83
CA LEU A 162 -1.39 -50.15 46.79
C LEU A 162 -0.59 -50.03 48.09
N ASN A 163 -1.24 -49.59 49.17
CA ASN A 163 -0.59 -49.48 50.47
C ASN A 163 -0.94 -50.69 51.33
N VAL A 164 0.06 -51.54 51.59
CA VAL A 164 -0.05 -52.72 52.46
C VAL A 164 0.66 -52.56 53.81
N SER A 165 1.21 -51.37 54.10
CA SER A 165 2.01 -51.14 55.32
C SER A 165 1.18 -51.20 56.60
N CYS A 166 -0.12 -50.94 56.51
CA CYS A 166 -1.07 -51.06 57.62
C CYS A 166 -1.44 -52.52 57.96
N THR A 167 -1.08 -53.49 57.12
CA THR A 167 -1.45 -54.91 57.29
C THR A 167 -0.22 -55.77 57.52
N THR A 168 0.03 -56.17 58.77
CA THR A 168 1.25 -56.91 59.13
C THR A 168 1.13 -58.43 58.96
N GLY A 169 -0.06 -58.94 58.64
CA GLY A 169 -0.36 -60.38 58.56
C GLY A 169 -0.13 -61.03 57.19
N ILE A 170 0.17 -60.24 56.15
CA ILE A 170 0.19 -60.74 54.77
C ILE A 170 1.26 -61.81 54.60
N THR A 171 0.87 -62.93 54.00
CA THR A 171 1.74 -64.00 53.49
C THR A 171 1.60 -64.18 51.97
N GLU A 172 0.45 -63.79 51.40
CA GLU A 172 0.15 -63.94 49.96
C GLU A 172 -0.41 -62.64 49.37
N LEU A 173 0.25 -62.12 48.32
CA LEU A 173 -0.23 -60.95 47.57
C LEU A 173 -0.14 -61.19 46.06
N THR A 174 -1.27 -61.05 45.35
CA THR A 174 -1.29 -60.97 43.89
C THR A 174 -1.93 -59.64 43.44
N CYS A 175 -1.21 -58.93 42.57
CA CYS A 175 -1.57 -57.57 42.12
C CYS A 175 -1.20 -57.30 40.64
N THR A 176 -1.15 -58.35 39.83
CA THR A 176 -0.86 -58.31 38.38
C THR A 176 -1.90 -57.50 37.59
N ASN A 177 -1.52 -57.05 36.40
CA ASN A 177 -2.38 -56.32 35.45
C ASN A 177 -3.04 -55.05 36.01
N ASN A 178 -2.39 -54.37 36.95
CA ASN A 178 -2.79 -53.07 37.49
C ASN A 178 -2.04 -51.90 36.80
N LYS A 179 -2.15 -50.68 37.34
CA LYS A 179 -1.36 -49.50 36.93
C LYS A 179 -0.27 -49.18 37.95
N LEU A 180 0.19 -50.19 38.69
CA LEU A 180 1.23 -50.00 39.71
C LEU A 180 2.58 -49.78 39.01
N THR A 181 3.38 -48.90 39.59
CA THR A 181 4.73 -48.55 39.11
C THR A 181 5.76 -48.98 40.15
N PHE A 182 7.07 -48.89 39.86
CA PHE A 182 8.07 -49.24 40.87
C PHE A 182 7.91 -48.40 42.14
N ALA A 183 7.53 -47.13 42.01
CA ALA A 183 7.29 -46.24 43.15
C ALA A 183 6.08 -46.63 44.02
N THR A 184 5.14 -47.41 43.48
CA THR A 184 3.83 -47.68 44.11
C THR A 184 3.56 -49.16 44.37
N LEU A 185 4.44 -50.04 43.90
CA LEU A 185 4.42 -51.47 44.20
C LEU A 185 4.91 -51.73 45.63
N PRO A 186 4.21 -52.59 46.39
CA PRO A 186 4.68 -53.05 47.68
C PRO A 186 6.00 -53.82 47.59
N VAL A 187 7.00 -53.46 48.39
CA VAL A 187 8.25 -54.25 48.50
C VAL A 187 7.97 -55.55 49.24
N LYS A 188 8.42 -56.68 48.67
CA LYS A 188 8.23 -58.02 49.24
C LYS A 188 8.78 -58.09 50.66
N GLN A 189 7.95 -58.51 51.61
CA GLN A 189 8.39 -58.78 52.99
C GLN A 189 8.88 -60.22 53.13
N PRO A 190 9.81 -60.52 54.06
CA PRO A 190 10.32 -61.88 54.28
C PRO A 190 9.25 -62.92 54.61
N THR A 191 8.12 -62.48 55.17
CA THR A 191 6.99 -63.33 55.56
C THR A 191 6.14 -63.79 54.38
N TRP A 192 6.34 -63.24 53.17
CA TRP A 192 5.50 -63.53 52.01
C TRP A 192 5.94 -64.81 51.31
N SER A 193 5.09 -65.85 51.40
CA SER A 193 5.23 -67.11 50.67
C SER A 193 4.92 -66.94 49.19
N THR A 194 3.91 -66.12 48.85
CA THR A 194 3.46 -65.87 47.48
C THR A 194 3.44 -64.37 47.19
N TYR A 195 4.12 -63.94 46.13
CA TYR A 195 4.06 -62.55 45.67
C TYR A 195 4.12 -62.47 44.14
N THR A 196 3.00 -62.14 43.52
CA THR A 196 2.86 -62.05 42.05
C THR A 196 2.43 -60.64 41.67
N TYR A 197 3.28 -59.94 40.93
CA TYR A 197 3.10 -58.51 40.61
C TYR A 197 3.33 -58.19 39.13
N SER A 198 3.69 -59.18 38.30
CA SER A 198 3.99 -59.00 36.88
C SER A 198 2.98 -59.76 36.02
N PRO A 199 2.49 -59.20 34.89
CA PRO A 199 2.84 -57.89 34.34
C PRO A 199 2.03 -56.72 34.95
N GLN A 200 2.35 -55.49 34.57
CA GLN A 200 1.58 -54.26 34.86
C GLN A 200 1.22 -53.53 33.56
N GLN A 201 0.25 -52.63 33.59
CA GLN A 201 -0.14 -51.81 32.43
C GLN A 201 0.91 -50.74 32.10
N ASN A 202 0.99 -50.37 30.82
CA ASN A 202 1.92 -49.33 30.37
C ASN A 202 1.62 -47.97 31.00
N ILE A 203 2.68 -47.29 31.46
CA ILE A 203 2.64 -45.96 32.08
C ILE A 203 2.21 -44.93 31.03
N SER A 204 1.21 -44.11 31.33
CA SER A 204 0.79 -43.01 30.46
C SER A 204 1.55 -41.74 30.84
N LEU A 205 2.28 -41.16 29.88
CA LEU A 205 2.96 -39.88 30.05
C LEU A 205 1.96 -38.70 29.88
N PRO A 206 2.28 -37.48 30.38
CA PRO A 206 1.39 -36.32 30.28
C PRO A 206 1.01 -35.91 28.86
N LYS A 207 1.92 -36.11 27.88
CA LYS A 207 1.71 -35.80 26.46
C LYS A 207 1.96 -37.02 25.59
N GLN A 208 1.32 -37.03 24.41
CA GLN A 208 1.60 -38.02 23.35
C GLN A 208 2.67 -37.54 22.37
N THR A 209 3.05 -36.26 22.41
CA THR A 209 4.04 -35.65 21.52
C THR A 209 4.86 -34.64 22.31
N TYR A 210 6.19 -34.70 22.15
CA TYR A 210 7.14 -33.79 22.78
C TYR A 210 8.04 -33.18 21.70
N SER A 211 8.44 -31.92 21.90
CA SER A 211 9.44 -31.27 21.05
C SER A 211 10.84 -31.79 21.38
N THR A 212 11.79 -31.57 20.47
CA THR A 212 13.20 -31.76 20.80
C THR A 212 13.59 -30.87 21.99
N ASN A 213 14.43 -31.41 22.88
CA ASN A 213 14.86 -30.81 24.14
C ASN A 213 13.74 -30.53 25.17
N GLU A 214 12.51 -30.98 24.93
CA GLU A 214 11.45 -30.92 25.94
C GLU A 214 11.66 -32.00 27.01
N GLU A 215 11.52 -31.64 28.28
CA GLU A 215 11.73 -32.55 29.41
C GLU A 215 10.58 -33.56 29.56
N ILE A 216 10.96 -34.83 29.73
CA ILE A 216 10.09 -35.96 30.09
C ILE A 216 10.54 -36.46 31.46
N ASP A 217 9.67 -36.31 32.46
CA ASP A 217 9.98 -36.64 33.84
C ASP A 217 9.48 -38.05 34.22
N LEU A 218 10.41 -38.98 34.44
CA LEU A 218 10.20 -40.31 35.00
C LEU A 218 10.97 -40.50 36.32
N SER A 219 11.38 -39.40 36.97
CA SER A 219 12.22 -39.41 38.17
C SER A 219 11.54 -40.07 39.37
N SER A 220 10.20 -40.10 39.40
CA SER A 220 9.44 -40.87 40.41
C SER A 220 9.80 -42.35 40.44
N GLN A 221 10.31 -42.90 39.33
CA GLN A 221 10.69 -44.31 39.21
C GLN A 221 12.17 -44.56 39.45
N LEU A 222 12.98 -43.53 39.79
CA LEU A 222 14.43 -43.58 39.75
C LEU A 222 15.05 -44.55 40.77
N THR A 223 14.60 -44.50 42.01
CA THR A 223 15.14 -45.31 43.11
C THR A 223 14.02 -45.97 43.89
N VAL A 224 14.11 -47.29 44.05
CA VAL A 224 13.18 -48.05 44.88
C VAL A 224 13.96 -48.99 45.77
N ASN A 225 13.71 -48.93 47.08
CA ASN A 225 14.40 -49.73 48.10
C ASN A 225 15.94 -49.69 48.01
N GLY A 226 16.51 -48.53 47.63
CA GLY A 226 17.96 -48.35 47.45
C GLY A 226 18.50 -48.80 46.08
N GLU A 227 17.69 -49.50 45.28
CA GLU A 227 18.07 -49.95 43.93
C GLU A 227 17.70 -48.89 42.88
N THR A 228 18.64 -48.59 41.98
CA THR A 228 18.44 -47.63 40.89
C THR A 228 17.81 -48.31 39.68
N THR A 229 16.79 -47.68 39.10
CA THR A 229 16.09 -48.15 37.90
C THR A 229 16.94 -47.90 36.66
N SER A 230 17.06 -48.92 35.81
CA SER A 230 17.61 -48.82 34.46
C SER A 230 16.50 -48.37 33.49
N TYR A 231 16.80 -47.41 32.63
CA TYR A 231 15.87 -46.86 31.63
C TYR A 231 16.41 -47.12 30.23
N THR A 232 15.61 -47.78 29.39
CA THR A 232 15.95 -48.08 27.99
C THR A 232 14.90 -47.50 27.07
N TRP A 233 15.25 -46.45 26.33
CA TRP A 233 14.36 -45.89 25.31
C TRP A 233 14.43 -46.69 24.02
N LYS A 234 13.27 -47.03 23.46
CA LYS A 234 13.15 -47.83 22.24
C LYS A 234 12.15 -47.20 21.27
N THR A 235 12.38 -47.41 19.97
CA THR A 235 11.35 -47.15 18.95
C THR A 235 10.29 -48.24 18.99
N LYS A 236 9.09 -47.97 18.47
CA LYS A 236 8.01 -48.95 18.35
C LYS A 236 8.43 -50.15 17.50
N GLY A 237 9.32 -49.95 16.53
CA GLY A 237 9.99 -51.00 15.77
C GLY A 237 11.04 -51.82 16.54
N GLY A 238 11.32 -51.50 17.81
CA GLY A 238 12.21 -52.27 18.70
C GLY A 238 13.68 -51.79 18.76
N ASN A 239 14.06 -50.73 18.04
CA ASN A 239 15.43 -50.23 18.07
C ASN A 239 15.71 -49.46 19.35
N THR A 240 16.85 -49.72 19.99
CA THR A 240 17.26 -48.99 21.21
C THR A 240 17.91 -47.66 20.85
N LEU A 241 17.54 -46.60 21.57
CA LEU A 241 18.09 -45.26 21.44
C LEU A 241 19.29 -45.08 22.36
N VAL A 242 20.24 -44.24 21.94
CA VAL A 242 21.54 -44.07 22.59
C VAL A 242 21.61 -42.72 23.31
N GLU A 243 21.92 -42.75 24.61
CA GLU A 243 22.15 -41.55 25.40
C GLU A 243 23.35 -40.74 24.86
N GLY A 244 23.25 -39.41 24.85
CA GLY A 244 24.22 -38.48 24.28
C GLY A 244 24.15 -38.34 22.76
N THR A 245 23.45 -39.24 22.06
CA THR A 245 23.22 -39.18 20.60
C THR A 245 21.76 -38.88 20.25
N ASP A 246 20.82 -39.59 20.87
CA ASP A 246 19.39 -39.48 20.59
C ASP A 246 18.66 -38.69 21.68
N PHE A 247 19.07 -38.86 22.94
CA PHE A 247 18.51 -38.17 24.10
C PHE A 247 19.58 -37.90 25.16
N SER A 248 19.33 -36.99 26.09
CA SER A 248 20.09 -36.83 27.32
C SER A 248 19.26 -37.29 28.52
N ALA A 249 19.91 -37.88 29.52
CA ALA A 249 19.28 -38.25 30.78
C ALA A 249 19.94 -37.53 31.96
N ASN A 250 19.14 -37.18 32.96
CA ASN A 250 19.62 -36.66 34.23
C ASN A 250 18.64 -37.03 35.34
N ASN A 251 19.03 -37.93 36.25
CA ASN A 251 18.23 -38.34 37.42
C ASN A 251 16.78 -38.71 37.08
N GLY A 252 16.58 -39.54 36.03
CA GLY A 252 15.25 -39.99 35.59
C GLY A 252 14.45 -38.95 34.80
N LYS A 253 15.05 -37.81 34.44
CA LYS A 253 14.51 -36.83 33.48
C LYS A 253 15.21 -36.99 32.14
N PHE A 254 14.44 -36.92 31.05
CA PHE A 254 14.93 -37.19 29.70
C PHE A 254 14.57 -36.05 28.75
N SER A 255 15.42 -35.78 27.75
CA SER A 255 15.10 -34.85 26.68
C SER A 255 15.73 -35.30 25.36
N PHE A 256 14.95 -35.32 24.28
CA PHE A 256 15.40 -35.84 22.99
C PHE A 256 16.15 -34.79 22.17
N LEU A 257 17.38 -35.12 21.77
CA LEU A 257 18.31 -34.19 21.11
C LEU A 257 17.96 -33.98 19.63
N LYS A 258 17.18 -34.88 19.04
CA LYS A 258 16.72 -34.82 17.65
C LYS A 258 15.34 -35.45 17.52
N ALA A 259 14.67 -35.14 16.42
CA ALA A 259 13.41 -35.77 16.07
C ALA A 259 13.62 -37.28 15.81
N ILE A 260 12.64 -38.08 16.20
CA ILE A 260 12.62 -39.52 15.99
C ILE A 260 11.46 -39.86 15.07
N ALA A 261 11.76 -40.52 13.94
CA ALA A 261 10.77 -40.79 12.90
C ALA A 261 9.67 -41.77 13.32
N ASP A 262 10.02 -42.75 14.17
CA ASP A 262 9.08 -43.70 14.76
C ASP A 262 8.60 -43.19 16.13
N SER A 263 7.46 -43.68 16.59
CA SER A 263 7.06 -43.48 17.98
C SER A 263 8.01 -44.22 18.90
N ILE A 264 8.24 -43.70 20.10
CA ILE A 264 9.20 -44.22 21.06
C ILE A 264 8.52 -44.50 22.41
N TYR A 265 9.10 -45.40 23.19
CA TYR A 265 8.66 -45.73 24.54
C TYR A 265 9.88 -46.05 25.41
N CYS A 266 9.74 -45.93 26.74
CA CYS A 266 10.79 -46.29 27.68
C CYS A 266 10.44 -47.61 28.36
N GLU A 267 11.36 -48.56 28.33
CA GLU A 267 11.37 -49.74 29.20
C GLU A 267 12.17 -49.43 30.46
N MET A 268 11.72 -49.95 31.60
CA MET A 268 12.29 -49.70 32.91
C MET A 268 12.43 -51.01 33.68
N GLU A 269 13.60 -51.24 34.24
CA GLU A 269 13.94 -52.42 35.05
C GLU A 269 14.52 -51.99 36.40
N ASN A 270 14.12 -52.63 37.49
CA ASN A 270 14.64 -52.36 38.83
C ASN A 270 14.89 -53.68 39.58
N ALA A 271 16.05 -53.80 40.24
CA ALA A 271 16.46 -55.02 40.93
C ALA A 271 15.51 -55.43 42.08
N THR A 272 14.79 -54.48 42.69
CA THR A 272 13.76 -54.76 43.71
C THR A 272 12.61 -55.62 43.15
N PHE A 273 12.30 -55.49 41.86
CA PHE A 273 11.19 -56.15 41.18
C PHE A 273 11.66 -56.87 39.92
N SER A 274 12.63 -57.78 40.07
CA SER A 274 13.35 -58.45 38.98
C SER A 274 12.51 -59.18 37.93
N SER A 275 11.23 -59.49 38.23
CA SER A 275 10.32 -60.16 37.30
C SER A 275 9.40 -59.19 36.53
N LEU A 276 9.54 -57.87 36.73
CA LEU A 276 8.71 -56.84 36.11
C LEU A 276 9.56 -55.88 35.28
N THR A 277 9.22 -55.79 34.00
CA THR A 277 9.62 -54.69 33.12
C THR A 277 8.45 -53.74 32.97
N LEU A 278 8.61 -52.49 33.37
CA LEU A 278 7.61 -51.44 33.14
C LEU A 278 7.88 -50.75 31.81
N SER A 279 6.82 -50.44 31.07
CA SER A 279 6.93 -49.72 29.80
C SER A 279 6.04 -48.49 29.79
N THR A 280 6.48 -47.39 29.18
CA THR A 280 5.57 -46.27 28.87
C THR A 280 4.71 -46.60 27.66
N LYS A 281 3.59 -45.89 27.49
CA LYS A 281 2.92 -45.81 26.19
C LYS A 281 3.83 -45.09 25.19
N CYS A 282 3.62 -45.38 23.90
CA CYS A 282 4.38 -44.73 22.84
C CYS A 282 4.09 -43.21 22.79
N ILE A 283 5.13 -42.42 22.55
CA ILE A 283 5.08 -40.98 22.30
C ILE A 283 5.82 -40.66 21.00
N ALA A 284 5.60 -39.47 20.43
CA ALA A 284 6.28 -39.00 19.22
C ALA A 284 7.19 -37.80 19.51
N ILE A 285 8.35 -37.74 18.84
CA ILE A 285 9.26 -36.59 18.83
C ILE A 285 9.37 -36.08 17.37
N PRO A 286 8.38 -35.34 16.85
CA PRO A 286 8.34 -34.98 15.43
C PRO A 286 9.40 -33.94 15.07
N LEU A 287 9.73 -33.88 13.79
CA LEU A 287 10.45 -32.77 13.18
C LEU A 287 9.63 -31.48 13.36
N THR A 288 10.24 -30.44 13.93
CA THR A 288 9.64 -29.11 14.03
C THR A 288 10.21 -28.22 12.95
N PRO A 289 9.36 -27.50 12.19
CA PRO A 289 9.86 -26.59 11.17
C PRO A 289 10.54 -25.39 11.83
N SER A 290 11.72 -25.08 11.34
CA SER A 290 12.51 -23.92 11.78
C SER A 290 12.02 -22.62 11.14
N VAL A 291 11.53 -22.70 9.89
CA VAL A 291 10.87 -21.62 9.17
C VAL A 291 9.54 -22.13 8.65
N VAL A 292 8.48 -21.36 8.87
CA VAL A 292 7.18 -21.60 8.24
C VAL A 292 6.82 -20.35 7.45
N MET A 293 6.51 -20.51 6.16
CA MET A 293 6.13 -19.39 5.31
C MET A 293 4.88 -19.73 4.50
N THR A 294 3.96 -18.78 4.37
CA THR A 294 2.74 -18.93 3.58
C THR A 294 2.76 -17.93 2.43
N THR A 295 2.50 -18.38 1.20
CA THR A 295 2.55 -17.58 -0.02
C THR A 295 1.23 -17.63 -0.80
N THR A 296 0.95 -16.59 -1.57
CA THR A 296 -0.14 -16.55 -2.58
C THR A 296 0.35 -16.92 -3.99
N SER A 297 1.60 -17.40 -4.12
CA SER A 297 2.13 -17.91 -5.38
C SER A 297 1.34 -19.11 -5.88
N VAL A 298 1.30 -19.28 -7.21
CA VAL A 298 0.47 -20.30 -7.86
C VAL A 298 0.99 -21.69 -7.53
N ILE A 299 0.12 -22.57 -7.02
CA ILE A 299 0.44 -23.99 -6.82
C ILE A 299 0.83 -24.61 -8.17
N GLY A 300 1.91 -25.39 -8.19
CA GLY A 300 2.53 -25.94 -9.39
C GLY A 300 3.64 -25.08 -10.00
N SER A 301 3.83 -23.85 -9.52
CA SER A 301 4.98 -23.01 -9.92
C SER A 301 6.23 -23.35 -9.11
N THR A 302 7.40 -23.00 -9.66
CA THR A 302 8.67 -23.08 -8.93
C THR A 302 8.75 -21.95 -7.90
N PHE A 303 8.99 -22.31 -6.64
CA PHE A 303 9.35 -21.37 -5.59
C PHE A 303 10.82 -21.55 -5.24
N SER A 304 11.52 -20.44 -5.09
CA SER A 304 12.94 -20.43 -4.72
C SER A 304 13.23 -19.34 -3.71
N PHE A 305 14.24 -19.54 -2.87
CA PHE A 305 14.74 -18.55 -1.93
C PHE A 305 16.21 -18.82 -1.60
N GLU A 306 16.90 -17.82 -1.06
CA GLU A 306 18.31 -17.97 -0.69
C GLU A 306 18.45 -18.16 0.82
N ILE A 307 19.38 -19.02 1.19
CA ILE A 307 19.60 -19.45 2.56
C ILE A 307 21.10 -19.63 2.81
N ARG A 308 21.55 -19.31 4.02
CA ARG A 308 22.93 -19.53 4.49
C ARG A 308 22.89 -20.15 5.88
N ALA A 309 23.77 -21.10 6.15
CA ALA A 309 23.93 -21.71 7.47
C ALA A 309 25.20 -21.22 8.19
N ASN A 310 25.31 -21.54 9.47
CA ASN A 310 26.46 -21.25 10.31
C ASN A 310 27.63 -22.24 10.14
N ALA A 311 27.41 -23.39 9.48
CA ALA A 311 28.41 -24.40 9.20
C ALA A 311 28.25 -24.99 7.78
N ASP A 312 29.35 -25.46 7.19
CA ASP A 312 29.31 -26.16 5.91
C ASP A 312 28.62 -27.52 6.04
N ASN A 313 28.02 -27.98 4.94
CA ASN A 313 27.30 -29.26 4.86
C ASN A 313 26.13 -29.39 5.85
N THR A 314 25.50 -28.28 6.24
CA THR A 314 24.33 -28.27 7.11
C THR A 314 23.13 -28.89 6.37
N PRO A 315 22.57 -30.01 6.84
CA PRO A 315 21.42 -30.64 6.21
C PRO A 315 20.14 -29.86 6.53
N ILE A 316 19.31 -29.62 5.53
CA ILE A 316 17.96 -29.08 5.70
C ILE A 316 16.96 -29.91 4.89
N GLN A 317 15.69 -29.86 5.27
CA GLN A 317 14.60 -30.49 4.54
C GLN A 317 13.50 -29.46 4.29
N VAL A 318 12.89 -29.50 3.12
CA VAL A 318 11.81 -28.56 2.75
C VAL A 318 10.58 -29.34 2.35
N ASP A 319 9.46 -29.03 3.01
CA ASP A 319 8.11 -29.40 2.57
C ASP A 319 7.53 -28.23 1.76
N TRP A 320 7.26 -28.47 0.47
CA TRP A 320 6.73 -27.48 -0.47
C TRP A 320 5.19 -27.36 -0.44
N GLY A 321 4.53 -27.99 0.54
CA GLY A 321 3.14 -27.75 0.92
C GLY A 321 2.23 -28.98 0.94
N ASN A 322 2.77 -30.18 0.72
CA ASN A 322 2.01 -31.45 0.77
C ASN A 322 2.49 -32.41 1.88
N GLY A 323 3.44 -31.99 2.72
CA GLY A 323 4.05 -32.81 3.76
C GLY A 323 5.23 -33.67 3.29
N THR A 324 5.57 -33.69 2.00
CA THR A 324 6.70 -34.46 1.47
C THR A 324 8.00 -33.69 1.65
N LEU A 325 8.97 -34.27 2.36
CA LEU A 325 10.25 -33.66 2.65
C LEU A 325 11.26 -33.85 1.52
N VAL A 326 11.85 -32.76 1.04
CA VAL A 326 12.95 -32.76 0.06
C VAL A 326 14.24 -32.33 0.75
N ASN A 327 15.29 -33.15 0.66
CA ASN A 327 16.58 -32.88 1.29
C ASN A 327 17.40 -31.86 0.49
N PHE A 328 18.04 -30.93 1.18
CA PHE A 328 19.06 -30.02 0.66
C PHE A 328 20.25 -29.97 1.62
N THR A 329 21.37 -29.47 1.11
CA THR A 329 22.57 -29.21 1.91
C THR A 329 22.98 -27.77 1.69
N VAL A 330 23.12 -27.01 2.78
CA VAL A 330 23.48 -25.60 2.76
C VAL A 330 24.76 -25.38 3.57
N GLY A 331 25.51 -24.34 3.24
CA GLY A 331 26.80 -24.10 3.88
C GLY A 331 26.96 -22.68 4.39
N THR A 332 28.21 -22.28 4.58
CA THR A 332 28.59 -20.93 5.01
C THR A 332 28.56 -19.90 3.89
N TYR A 333 28.16 -20.28 2.67
CA TYR A 333 27.88 -19.40 1.54
C TYR A 333 26.38 -19.38 1.25
N THR A 334 25.91 -18.29 0.64
CA THR A 334 24.51 -18.18 0.19
C THR A 334 24.22 -19.24 -0.86
N THR A 335 23.19 -20.06 -0.61
CA THR A 335 22.72 -21.10 -1.52
C THR A 335 21.27 -20.81 -1.90
N THR A 336 20.95 -20.89 -3.18
CA THR A 336 19.56 -20.86 -3.65
C THR A 336 18.96 -22.26 -3.58
N ILE A 337 17.85 -22.41 -2.88
CA ILE A 337 17.05 -23.63 -2.88
C ILE A 337 15.74 -23.40 -3.61
N SER A 338 15.27 -24.41 -4.34
CA SER A 338 14.06 -24.31 -5.15
C SER A 338 13.31 -25.64 -5.22
N GLY A 339 11.99 -25.55 -5.35
CA GLY A 339 11.12 -26.69 -5.60
C GLY A 339 9.77 -26.25 -6.14
N THR A 340 8.95 -27.22 -6.53
CA THR A 340 7.60 -26.96 -7.03
C THR A 340 6.63 -26.82 -5.85
N LEU A 341 5.88 -25.73 -5.79
CA LEU A 341 4.83 -25.56 -4.78
C LEU A 341 3.74 -26.61 -4.96
N THR A 342 3.51 -27.39 -3.92
CA THR A 342 2.41 -28.37 -3.86
C THR A 342 1.29 -27.92 -2.93
N GLY A 343 1.52 -26.85 -2.17
CA GLY A 343 0.55 -26.15 -1.35
C GLY A 343 1.02 -24.73 -1.03
N ASN A 344 0.22 -23.97 -0.28
CA ASN A 344 0.51 -22.56 -0.01
C ASN A 344 1.45 -22.34 1.19
N THR A 345 1.70 -23.36 2.00
CA THR A 345 2.57 -23.29 3.18
C THR A 345 3.83 -24.11 2.96
N ILE A 346 4.98 -23.44 2.93
CA ILE A 346 6.29 -24.06 2.86
C ILE A 346 6.85 -24.19 4.28
N ARG A 347 7.41 -25.35 4.61
CA ARG A 347 8.06 -25.61 5.91
C ARG A 347 9.51 -26.01 5.70
N VAL A 348 10.43 -25.33 6.36
CA VAL A 348 11.87 -25.63 6.31
C VAL A 348 12.28 -26.22 7.65
N TYR A 349 12.81 -27.44 7.62
CA TYR A 349 13.32 -28.17 8.77
C TYR A 349 14.84 -28.14 8.73
N GLY A 350 15.47 -27.68 9.80
CA GLY A 350 16.91 -27.52 9.89
C GLY A 350 17.30 -26.64 11.08
N THR A 351 18.56 -26.70 11.48
CA THR A 351 19.10 -25.83 12.54
C THR A 351 20.29 -25.05 11.99
N GLY A 352 20.74 -24.02 12.71
CA GLY A 352 21.91 -23.24 12.30
C GLY A 352 21.70 -22.33 11.08
N ILE A 353 20.44 -22.04 10.71
CA ILE A 353 20.12 -21.08 9.64
C ILE A 353 20.54 -19.68 10.10
N LYS A 354 21.44 -19.06 9.35
CA LYS A 354 22.10 -17.79 9.66
C LYS A 354 21.56 -16.63 8.83
N GLU A 355 21.22 -16.88 7.57
CA GLU A 355 20.63 -15.86 6.69
C GLU A 355 19.47 -16.44 5.88
N LEU A 356 18.42 -15.65 5.71
CA LEU A 356 17.27 -15.96 4.87
C LEU A 356 16.95 -14.76 3.97
N ASN A 357 16.88 -15.01 2.67
CA ASN A 357 16.40 -14.05 1.67
C ASN A 357 15.11 -14.56 1.03
N LEU A 358 14.01 -13.94 1.46
CA LEU A 358 12.63 -14.20 1.10
C LEU A 358 12.01 -12.98 0.39
N ARG A 359 12.84 -12.14 -0.25
CA ARG A 359 12.38 -10.95 -0.96
C ARG A 359 11.47 -11.30 -2.14
N SER A 360 10.36 -10.57 -2.29
CA SER A 360 9.46 -10.71 -3.46
C SER A 360 8.89 -12.11 -3.66
N LYS A 361 8.47 -12.77 -2.57
CA LYS A 361 7.92 -14.15 -2.58
C LYS A 361 6.41 -14.22 -2.36
N LYS A 362 5.72 -13.08 -2.41
CA LYS A 362 4.27 -12.95 -2.16
C LYS A 362 3.85 -13.61 -0.85
N LEU A 363 4.67 -13.47 0.20
CA LEU A 363 4.40 -14.06 1.51
C LEU A 363 3.29 -13.29 2.22
N THR A 364 2.33 -14.01 2.79
CA THR A 364 1.27 -13.45 3.65
C THR A 364 1.50 -13.76 5.13
N ALA A 365 2.31 -14.78 5.44
CA ALA A 365 2.77 -15.08 6.79
C ALA A 365 4.19 -15.65 6.77
N LEU A 366 4.96 -15.36 7.82
CA LEU A 366 6.31 -15.85 8.02
C LEU A 366 6.57 -16.03 9.52
N ASP A 367 7.00 -17.23 9.91
CA ASP A 367 7.47 -17.58 11.25
C ASP A 367 8.93 -18.02 11.16
N VAL A 368 9.79 -17.28 11.86
CA VAL A 368 11.24 -17.52 12.00
C VAL A 368 11.65 -17.65 13.47
N THR A 369 10.68 -17.80 14.37
CA THR A 369 10.90 -17.76 15.83
C THR A 369 11.74 -18.91 16.36
N LYS A 370 11.95 -19.95 15.55
CA LYS A 370 12.80 -21.11 15.85
C LYS A 370 14.23 -20.98 15.33
N ASN A 371 14.59 -19.86 14.70
CA ASN A 371 15.94 -19.58 14.20
C ASN A 371 16.69 -18.59 15.10
N ASP A 372 17.12 -19.04 16.28
CA ASP A 372 17.89 -18.25 17.23
C ASP A 372 19.26 -17.76 16.69
N LYS A 373 19.81 -18.42 15.67
CA LYS A 373 21.06 -18.07 14.97
C LYS A 373 20.89 -17.15 13.76
N LEU A 374 19.69 -16.64 13.50
CA LEU A 374 19.43 -15.78 12.36
C LEU A 374 20.07 -14.40 12.55
N ILE A 375 21.02 -14.05 11.69
CA ILE A 375 21.77 -12.78 11.70
C ILE A 375 21.28 -11.82 10.62
N LYS A 376 20.70 -12.34 9.53
CA LYS A 376 20.15 -11.55 8.42
C LYS A 376 18.81 -12.12 7.97
N LEU A 377 17.80 -11.26 7.92
CA LEU A 377 16.49 -11.58 7.33
C LEU A 377 16.13 -10.50 6.30
N ASP A 378 15.94 -10.89 5.04
CA ASP A 378 15.26 -10.08 4.04
C ASP A 378 13.92 -10.74 3.73
N CYS A 379 12.83 -10.15 4.17
CA CYS A 379 11.46 -10.51 3.83
C CYS A 379 10.73 -9.32 3.16
N GLY A 380 11.48 -8.43 2.50
CA GLY A 380 10.92 -7.26 1.84
C GLY A 380 10.09 -7.60 0.60
N TRP A 381 9.22 -6.66 0.18
CA TRP A 381 8.36 -6.82 -1.01
C TRP A 381 7.44 -8.03 -0.94
N ASN A 382 6.78 -8.20 0.20
CA ASN A 382 5.79 -9.25 0.44
C ASN A 382 4.45 -8.63 0.87
N GLU A 383 3.55 -9.44 1.43
CA GLU A 383 2.23 -9.03 1.89
C GLU A 383 2.02 -9.32 3.37
N LEU A 384 3.10 -9.36 4.15
CA LEU A 384 3.07 -9.66 5.58
C LEU A 384 2.31 -8.56 6.34
N THR A 385 1.36 -8.97 7.19
CA THR A 385 0.64 -8.06 8.10
C THR A 385 1.27 -8.00 9.49
N THR A 386 2.02 -9.03 9.85
CA THR A 386 2.78 -9.15 11.09
C THR A 386 4.08 -9.94 10.83
N ILE A 387 5.08 -9.72 11.67
CA ILE A 387 6.31 -10.53 11.72
C ILE A 387 6.82 -10.55 13.16
N ASP A 388 7.12 -11.72 13.69
CA ASP A 388 7.73 -11.89 15.01
C ASP A 388 9.22 -12.23 14.84
N VAL A 389 10.08 -11.27 15.20
CA VAL A 389 11.54 -11.44 15.22
C VAL A 389 12.12 -11.45 16.64
N THR A 390 11.27 -11.52 17.67
CA THR A 390 11.67 -11.35 19.07
C THR A 390 12.58 -12.47 19.61
N LYS A 391 12.64 -13.60 18.90
CA LYS A 391 13.51 -14.74 19.20
C LYS A 391 14.81 -14.78 18.39
N ASN A 392 14.94 -13.92 17.38
CA ASN A 392 16.13 -13.82 16.54
C ASN A 392 17.12 -12.82 17.15
N MET A 393 17.62 -13.10 18.34
CA MET A 393 18.42 -12.14 19.14
C MET A 393 19.77 -11.79 18.51
N GLU A 394 20.27 -12.60 17.57
CA GLU A 394 21.51 -12.34 16.83
C GLU A 394 21.30 -11.47 15.57
N LEU A 395 20.06 -11.07 15.27
CA LEU A 395 19.71 -10.35 14.03
C LEU A 395 20.38 -8.97 13.95
N SER A 396 21.28 -8.82 12.97
CA SER A 396 22.03 -7.58 12.69
C SER A 396 21.47 -6.78 11.51
N PHE A 397 20.72 -7.46 10.62
CA PHE A 397 20.07 -6.88 9.46
C PHE A 397 18.65 -7.43 9.34
N LEU A 398 17.68 -6.52 9.25
CA LEU A 398 16.29 -6.82 8.96
C LEU A 398 15.81 -5.92 7.81
N ASP A 399 15.44 -6.51 6.68
CA ASP A 399 14.61 -5.85 5.66
C ASP A 399 13.22 -6.49 5.67
N CYS A 400 12.23 -5.75 6.16
CA CYS A 400 10.82 -6.07 6.10
C CYS A 400 10.03 -4.97 5.38
N GLY A 401 10.71 -4.18 4.52
CA GLY A 401 10.10 -3.09 3.77
C GLY A 401 9.12 -3.58 2.68
N SER A 402 8.24 -2.71 2.21
CA SER A 402 7.21 -3.03 1.21
C SER A 402 6.35 -4.24 1.63
N ASN A 403 5.70 -4.12 2.78
CA ASN A 403 4.77 -5.10 3.35
C ASN A 403 3.48 -4.36 3.81
N LYS A 404 2.67 -5.01 4.64
CA LYS A 404 1.42 -4.47 5.21
C LYS A 404 1.49 -4.43 6.75
N LEU A 405 2.69 -4.26 7.31
CA LEU A 405 2.91 -4.30 8.75
C LEU A 405 2.29 -3.07 9.43
N ASN A 406 1.49 -3.32 10.47
CA ASN A 406 0.92 -2.26 11.32
C ASN A 406 1.76 -2.01 12.58
N THR A 407 2.48 -3.04 13.03
CA THR A 407 3.38 -2.99 14.18
C THR A 407 4.66 -3.76 13.86
N LEU A 408 5.74 -3.40 14.54
CA LEU A 408 7.03 -4.08 14.45
C LEU A 408 7.73 -4.00 15.80
N ASP A 409 7.95 -5.15 16.43
CA ASP A 409 8.71 -5.26 17.68
C ASP A 409 10.14 -5.74 17.38
N VAL A 410 11.11 -4.85 17.63
CA VAL A 410 12.55 -5.13 17.47
C VAL A 410 13.31 -5.02 18.81
N SER A 411 12.59 -5.03 19.93
CA SER A 411 13.15 -4.74 21.26
C SER A 411 14.22 -5.74 21.72
N ASN A 412 14.12 -7.00 21.30
CA ASN A 412 15.10 -8.06 21.61
C ASN A 412 16.23 -8.17 20.58
N ASN A 413 16.17 -7.44 19.46
CA ASN A 413 17.18 -7.51 18.41
C ASN A 413 18.28 -6.46 18.64
N THR A 414 18.93 -6.52 19.80
CA THR A 414 19.89 -5.50 20.27
C THR A 414 21.16 -5.41 19.41
N THR A 415 21.40 -6.39 18.54
CA THR A 415 22.53 -6.40 17.59
C THR A 415 22.21 -5.75 16.24
N LEU A 416 20.97 -5.27 16.02
CA LEU A 416 20.57 -4.61 14.76
C LEU A 416 21.45 -3.40 14.47
N THR A 417 22.09 -3.41 13.30
CA THR A 417 22.82 -2.26 12.75
C THR A 417 22.10 -1.63 11.55
N ARG A 418 21.22 -2.38 10.89
CA ARG A 418 20.44 -1.95 9.73
C ARG A 418 19.00 -2.45 9.82
N LEU A 419 18.05 -1.52 9.77
CA LEU A 419 16.61 -1.82 9.81
C LEU A 419 15.90 -1.12 8.65
N PHE A 420 15.34 -1.91 7.73
CA PHE A 420 14.54 -1.43 6.62
C PHE A 420 13.09 -1.87 6.83
N CYS A 421 12.21 -0.93 7.15
CA CYS A 421 10.78 -1.14 7.39
C CYS A 421 9.91 -0.11 6.62
N HIS A 422 10.45 0.46 5.56
CA HIS A 422 9.80 1.41 4.67
C HIS A 422 8.59 0.81 3.94
N LEU A 423 7.68 1.63 3.41
CA LEU A 423 6.50 1.18 2.66
C LEU A 423 5.68 0.14 3.45
N ASN A 424 5.29 0.49 4.68
CA ASN A 424 4.43 -0.28 5.56
C ASN A 424 3.28 0.62 6.08
N GLN A 425 2.57 0.18 7.12
CA GLN A 425 1.47 0.91 7.74
C GLN A 425 1.76 1.23 9.22
N LEU A 426 3.05 1.33 9.59
CA LEU A 426 3.46 1.57 10.97
C LEU A 426 3.00 2.96 11.44
N THR A 427 2.34 3.01 12.59
CA THR A 427 1.96 4.26 13.28
C THR A 427 2.97 4.68 14.34
N SER A 428 3.76 3.73 14.84
CA SER A 428 4.85 3.93 15.79
C SER A 428 5.96 2.93 15.54
N LEU A 429 7.18 3.28 15.92
CA LEU A 429 8.34 2.40 15.88
C LEU A 429 9.26 2.71 17.07
N ASP A 430 9.46 1.73 17.95
CA ASP A 430 10.41 1.83 19.07
C ASP A 430 11.73 1.16 18.67
N VAL A 431 12.79 1.98 18.56
CA VAL A 431 14.17 1.55 18.28
C VAL A 431 15.12 1.80 19.45
N SER A 432 14.59 2.09 20.64
CA SER A 432 15.37 2.51 21.81
C SER A 432 16.37 1.45 22.32
N LYS A 433 16.11 0.17 22.02
CA LYS A 433 16.99 -0.96 22.37
C LYS A 433 18.04 -1.28 21.30
N ASN A 434 17.89 -0.76 20.09
CA ASN A 434 18.77 -1.04 18.96
C ASN A 434 19.88 0.00 18.88
N THR A 435 20.67 0.14 19.96
CA THR A 435 21.66 1.21 20.13
C THR A 435 22.82 1.15 19.12
N LEU A 436 22.98 0.03 18.41
CA LEU A 436 23.97 -0.17 17.35
C LEU A 436 23.45 0.19 15.94
N LEU A 437 22.21 0.69 15.81
CA LEU A 437 21.67 1.11 14.52
C LEU A 437 22.52 2.20 13.87
N THR A 438 22.99 1.90 12.67
CA THR A 438 23.72 2.81 11.77
C THR A 438 22.85 3.30 10.62
N GLN A 439 21.86 2.50 10.22
CA GLN A 439 20.94 2.80 9.13
C GLN A 439 19.50 2.47 9.50
N LEU A 440 18.61 3.45 9.36
CA LEU A 440 17.18 3.29 9.58
C LEU A 440 16.39 3.81 8.38
N TYR A 441 15.68 2.91 7.71
CA TYR A 441 14.81 3.20 6.57
C TYR A 441 13.36 2.92 6.93
N CYS A 442 12.62 3.96 7.33
CA CYS A 442 11.21 3.87 7.73
C CYS A 442 10.32 4.87 6.99
N TYR A 443 10.71 5.31 5.79
CA TYR A 443 9.91 6.16 4.92
C TYR A 443 8.61 5.49 4.44
N SER A 444 7.62 6.29 4.06
CA SER A 444 6.30 5.84 3.59
C SER A 444 5.61 4.92 4.60
N ASN A 445 5.42 5.44 5.81
CA ASN A 445 4.63 4.85 6.89
C ASN A 445 3.60 5.88 7.37
N GLN A 446 3.03 5.68 8.57
CA GLN A 446 2.08 6.60 9.19
C GLN A 446 2.60 7.10 10.55
N ILE A 447 3.93 7.20 10.71
CA ILE A 447 4.57 7.52 11.99
C ILE A 447 4.37 9.01 12.30
N GLU A 448 3.86 9.29 13.50
CA GLU A 448 3.62 10.67 13.99
C GLU A 448 4.77 11.19 14.86
N THR A 449 5.42 10.30 15.60
CA THR A 449 6.60 10.60 16.43
C THR A 449 7.59 9.45 16.39
N ILE A 450 8.88 9.76 16.48
CA ILE A 450 9.95 8.77 16.58
C ILE A 450 11.00 9.27 17.56
N ASP A 451 11.47 8.39 18.44
CA ASP A 451 12.60 8.65 19.33
C ASP A 451 13.83 7.89 18.82
N VAL A 452 14.83 8.63 18.35
CA VAL A 452 16.12 8.11 17.88
C VAL A 452 17.28 8.50 18.81
N SER A 453 16.98 9.00 20.01
CA SER A 453 17.97 9.53 20.96
C SER A 453 18.97 8.48 21.46
N LYS A 454 18.60 7.20 21.44
CA LYS A 454 19.46 6.08 21.83
C LYS A 454 20.29 5.52 20.67
N ASN A 455 19.96 5.88 19.43
CA ASN A 455 20.62 5.37 18.23
C ASN A 455 21.75 6.32 17.80
N THR A 456 22.69 6.57 18.71
CA THR A 456 23.80 7.54 18.54
C THR A 456 24.78 7.17 17.43
N ALA A 457 24.76 5.90 16.99
CA ALA A 457 25.56 5.40 15.87
C ALA A 457 24.93 5.64 14.48
N LEU A 458 23.73 6.25 14.39
CA LEU A 458 23.06 6.50 13.10
C LEU A 458 23.91 7.41 12.19
N THR A 459 24.15 6.92 10.98
CA THR A 459 24.76 7.68 9.88
C THR A 459 23.76 7.98 8.76
N TYR A 460 22.75 7.11 8.58
CA TYR A 460 21.71 7.25 7.55
C TYR A 460 20.31 7.13 8.16
N LEU A 461 19.51 8.18 8.05
CA LEU A 461 18.15 8.23 8.59
C LEU A 461 17.16 8.71 7.52
N THR A 462 16.18 7.86 7.21
CA THR A 462 15.12 8.18 6.24
C THR A 462 13.75 7.96 6.86
N LEU A 463 13.02 9.08 6.94
CA LEU A 463 11.75 9.27 7.60
C LEU A 463 10.69 9.87 6.67
N SER A 464 11.00 10.00 5.38
CA SER A 464 10.16 10.71 4.41
C SER A 464 8.77 10.11 4.26
N ASN A 465 7.78 10.90 3.84
CA ASN A 465 6.39 10.44 3.67
C ASN A 465 5.83 9.78 4.94
N ASN A 466 5.90 10.49 6.06
CA ASN A 466 5.27 10.12 7.32
C ASN A 466 4.35 11.27 7.78
N LYS A 467 3.98 11.29 9.07
CA LYS A 467 3.14 12.34 9.66
C LYS A 467 3.89 13.12 10.75
N LEU A 468 5.22 13.15 10.70
CA LEU A 468 6.04 13.78 11.73
C LEU A 468 5.77 15.27 11.81
N THR A 469 5.53 15.76 13.03
CA THR A 469 5.40 17.20 13.32
C THR A 469 6.64 17.78 14.01
N VAL A 470 7.41 16.91 14.67
CA VAL A 470 8.68 17.20 15.36
C VAL A 470 9.66 16.07 15.05
N LEU A 471 10.94 16.41 14.93
CA LEU A 471 12.04 15.47 14.82
C LEU A 471 13.20 15.95 15.70
N ASP A 472 13.54 15.19 16.73
CA ASP A 472 14.73 15.42 17.56
C ASP A 472 15.84 14.45 17.14
N ILE A 473 16.92 15.01 16.62
CA ILE A 473 18.13 14.31 16.19
C ILE A 473 19.39 14.85 16.89
N SER A 474 19.19 15.49 18.06
CA SER A 474 20.26 16.16 18.81
C SER A 474 21.35 15.22 19.35
N GLN A 475 21.08 13.90 19.40
CA GLN A 475 22.02 12.88 19.85
C GLN A 475 22.68 12.13 18.68
N ASN A 476 22.25 12.35 17.44
CA ASN A 476 22.70 11.62 16.25
C ASN A 476 23.85 12.37 15.56
N ASN A 477 24.94 12.59 16.29
CA ASN A 477 26.05 13.46 15.87
C ASN A 477 26.88 12.88 14.69
N LEU A 478 26.70 11.59 14.38
CA LEU A 478 27.35 10.90 13.26
C LEU A 478 26.51 10.89 11.98
N LEU A 479 25.35 11.56 11.98
CA LEU A 479 24.41 11.54 10.85
C LEU A 479 25.01 12.28 9.65
N THR A 480 25.23 11.55 8.55
CA THR A 480 25.73 12.10 7.27
C THR A 480 24.61 12.35 6.27
N ASP A 481 23.52 11.59 6.37
CA ASP A 481 22.39 11.62 5.45
C ASP A 481 21.07 11.65 6.20
N LEU A 482 20.28 12.71 5.96
CA LEU A 482 18.94 12.87 6.52
C LEU A 482 17.93 13.13 5.41
N MET A 483 16.96 12.22 5.29
CA MET A 483 15.82 12.37 4.39
C MET A 483 14.54 12.40 5.24
N CYS A 484 13.96 13.59 5.42
CA CYS A 484 12.75 13.80 6.22
C CYS A 484 11.65 14.54 5.45
N TYR A 485 11.73 14.55 4.12
CA TYR A 485 10.78 15.21 3.22
C TYR A 485 9.35 14.65 3.28
N SER A 486 8.37 15.42 2.81
CA SER A 486 6.94 15.03 2.83
C SER A 486 6.46 14.65 4.23
N ASN A 487 6.72 15.51 5.21
CA ASN A 487 6.21 15.40 6.58
C ASN A 487 5.45 16.70 6.92
N GLN A 488 5.25 16.97 8.21
CA GLN A 488 4.58 18.17 8.71
C GLN A 488 5.47 18.97 9.66
N LEU A 489 6.79 18.87 9.50
CA LEU A 489 7.77 19.54 10.35
C LEU A 489 7.65 21.05 10.22
N SER A 490 7.50 21.74 11.35
CA SER A 490 7.48 23.21 11.42
C SER A 490 8.83 23.82 11.77
N THR A 491 9.70 23.01 12.41
CA THR A 491 11.07 23.33 12.78
C THR A 491 11.94 22.09 12.60
N LEU A 492 13.24 22.28 12.38
CA LEU A 492 14.23 21.23 12.31
C LEU A 492 15.55 21.78 12.88
N ASN A 493 16.01 21.22 14.00
CA ASN A 493 17.27 21.63 14.63
C ASN A 493 18.41 20.71 14.20
N LEU A 494 19.39 21.28 13.50
CA LEU A 494 20.54 20.57 12.92
C LEU A 494 21.87 20.88 13.61
N SER A 495 21.83 21.65 14.71
CA SER A 495 23.02 22.25 15.34
C SER A 495 24.08 21.24 15.80
N ASN A 496 23.68 20.01 16.13
CA ASN A 496 24.58 18.93 16.58
C ASN A 496 25.01 17.98 15.46
N ASN A 497 24.39 18.02 14.28
CA ASN A 497 24.65 17.10 13.18
C ASN A 497 25.76 17.66 12.27
N ILE A 498 26.93 17.96 12.86
CA ILE A 498 27.99 18.76 12.23
C ILE A 498 28.65 18.08 11.01
N VAL A 499 28.54 16.76 10.89
CA VAL A 499 29.07 15.95 9.77
C VAL A 499 28.02 15.68 8.67
N LEU A 500 26.86 16.34 8.72
CA LEU A 500 25.79 16.16 7.75
C LEU A 500 26.24 16.61 6.35
N ARG A 501 26.05 15.75 5.35
CA ARG A 501 26.46 15.97 3.95
C ARG A 501 25.27 16.11 3.01
N ASN A 502 24.23 15.33 3.25
CA ASN A 502 23.03 15.31 2.42
C ASN A 502 21.81 15.55 3.32
N LEU A 503 21.11 16.64 3.04
CA LEU A 503 19.87 17.00 3.71
C LEU A 503 18.76 17.16 2.69
N ASP A 504 17.73 16.34 2.81
CA ASP A 504 16.46 16.52 2.13
C ASP A 504 15.33 16.67 3.15
N CYS A 505 14.78 17.88 3.21
CA CYS A 505 13.68 18.28 4.08
C CYS A 505 12.52 18.90 3.31
N HIS A 506 12.42 18.62 2.01
CA HIS A 506 11.43 19.24 1.14
C HIS A 506 9.97 18.89 1.53
N SER A 507 8.99 19.63 1.03
CA SER A 507 7.55 19.39 1.29
C SER A 507 7.22 19.24 2.78
N ASN A 508 7.64 20.23 3.56
CA ASN A 508 7.34 20.35 5.00
C ASN A 508 6.67 21.71 5.27
N LYS A 509 6.64 22.14 6.54
CA LYS A 509 6.06 23.42 6.97
C LYS A 509 7.13 24.33 7.60
N LEU A 510 8.39 24.17 7.23
CA LEU A 510 9.52 24.90 7.82
C LEU A 510 9.43 26.39 7.45
N ASN A 511 9.49 27.26 8.46
CA ASN A 511 9.52 28.72 8.25
C ASN A 511 10.95 29.29 8.18
N SER A 512 11.91 28.52 8.71
CA SER A 512 13.34 28.81 8.72
C SER A 512 14.11 27.50 8.84
N ILE A 513 15.34 27.49 8.36
CA ILE A 513 16.28 26.39 8.57
C ILE A 513 17.67 26.97 8.82
N ASP A 514 18.30 26.57 9.92
CA ASP A 514 19.67 26.96 10.25
C ASP A 514 20.60 25.80 9.93
N VAL A 515 21.45 26.00 8.93
CA VAL A 515 22.45 25.03 8.45
C VAL A 515 23.88 25.48 8.76
N SER A 516 24.07 26.53 9.57
CA SER A 516 25.38 27.18 9.78
C SER A 516 26.45 26.27 10.38
N ASN A 517 26.05 25.27 11.19
CA ASN A 517 26.95 24.27 11.77
C ASN A 517 27.24 23.09 10.84
N ASN A 518 26.46 22.88 9.78
CA ASN A 518 26.56 21.71 8.90
C ASN A 518 27.54 21.99 7.74
N THR A 519 28.78 22.33 8.10
CA THR A 519 29.80 22.82 7.13
C THR A 519 30.23 21.79 6.08
N GLU A 520 29.95 20.50 6.30
CA GLU A 520 30.18 19.41 5.33
C GLU A 520 29.04 19.23 4.31
N LEU A 521 27.97 20.03 4.35
CA LEU A 521 26.85 19.91 3.41
C LEU A 521 27.32 20.03 1.96
N SER A 522 26.98 19.01 1.18
CA SER A 522 27.19 18.93 -0.27
C SER A 522 25.86 19.05 -1.03
N ILE A 523 24.76 18.57 -0.45
CA ILE A 523 23.42 18.62 -1.04
C ILE A 523 22.44 19.16 0.01
N LEU A 524 21.71 20.22 -0.36
CA LEU A 524 20.61 20.76 0.43
C LEU A 524 19.36 20.88 -0.44
N ASP A 525 18.36 20.04 -0.16
CA ASP A 525 17.02 20.18 -0.70
C ASP A 525 16.04 20.60 0.43
N CYS A 526 15.49 21.80 0.29
CA CYS A 526 14.47 22.35 1.15
C CYS A 526 13.29 22.92 0.33
N TYR A 527 13.04 22.36 -0.87
CA TYR A 527 11.94 22.83 -1.72
C TYR A 527 10.57 22.68 -1.05
N ASP A 528 9.59 23.49 -1.43
CA ASP A 528 8.20 23.39 -0.94
C ASP A 528 8.11 23.46 0.59
N ASN A 529 8.53 24.60 1.11
CA ASN A 529 8.43 24.96 2.52
C ASN A 529 7.91 26.41 2.62
N LYS A 530 8.09 27.04 3.77
CA LYS A 530 7.70 28.43 4.04
C LYS A 530 8.92 29.28 4.45
N ILE A 531 10.10 28.91 3.96
CA ILE A 531 11.37 29.53 4.39
C ILE A 531 11.42 30.96 3.87
N THR A 532 11.65 31.91 4.76
CA THR A 532 11.69 33.36 4.45
C THR A 532 13.12 33.90 4.30
N ALA A 533 14.09 33.25 4.95
CA ALA A 533 15.51 33.53 4.83
C ALA A 533 16.32 32.24 4.96
N LEU A 534 17.40 32.15 4.18
CA LEU A 534 18.31 31.01 4.15
C LEU A 534 19.75 31.51 4.05
N ASP A 535 20.58 31.20 5.04
CA ASP A 535 22.02 31.47 5.04
C ASP A 535 22.78 30.17 4.77
N VAL A 536 23.47 30.12 3.62
CA VAL A 536 24.33 28.99 3.20
C VAL A 536 25.82 29.38 3.13
N THR A 537 26.19 30.55 3.66
CA THR A 537 27.54 31.12 3.50
C THR A 537 28.63 30.33 4.23
N LYS A 538 28.25 29.49 5.22
CA LYS A 538 29.15 28.57 5.92
C LYS A 538 29.29 27.22 5.23
N ASN A 539 28.39 26.87 4.32
CA ASN A 539 28.31 25.56 3.68
C ASN A 539 29.06 25.58 2.33
N THR A 540 30.36 25.90 2.37
CA THR A 540 31.15 26.17 1.16
C THR A 540 31.27 24.99 0.20
N GLY A 541 31.02 23.76 0.70
CA GLY A 541 31.04 22.51 -0.08
C GLY A 541 29.74 22.18 -0.83
N ILE A 542 28.69 23.00 -0.73
CA ILE A 542 27.42 22.74 -1.43
C ILE A 542 27.65 22.71 -2.95
N LYS A 543 27.21 21.61 -3.56
CA LYS A 543 27.21 21.36 -5.01
C LYS A 543 25.82 21.45 -5.61
N GLU A 544 24.80 21.12 -4.81
CA GLU A 544 23.40 21.13 -5.21
C GLU A 544 22.56 21.82 -4.14
N LEU A 545 21.86 22.90 -4.54
CA LEU A 545 20.97 23.66 -3.68
C LEU A 545 19.62 23.81 -4.36
N ASN A 546 18.59 23.21 -3.74
CA ASN A 546 17.21 23.36 -4.15
C ASN A 546 16.41 24.02 -3.02
N CYS A 547 15.97 25.25 -3.27
CA CYS A 547 15.13 26.03 -2.37
C CYS A 547 13.87 26.55 -3.10
N ASN A 548 13.47 25.89 -4.18
CA ASN A 548 12.27 26.21 -4.96
C ASN A 548 11.01 26.23 -4.09
N TYR A 549 10.04 27.06 -4.44
CA TYR A 549 8.72 27.12 -3.79
C TYR A 549 8.84 27.42 -2.29
N ASN A 550 9.47 28.55 -1.99
CA ASN A 550 9.60 29.11 -0.65
C ASN A 550 9.20 30.60 -0.68
N GLN A 551 9.57 31.36 0.35
CA GLN A 551 9.25 32.78 0.48
C GLN A 551 10.54 33.62 0.62
N LEU A 552 11.65 33.16 0.03
CA LEU A 552 12.94 33.83 0.11
C LEU A 552 12.88 35.17 -0.61
N THR A 553 13.34 36.24 0.05
CA THR A 553 13.44 37.59 -0.55
C THR A 553 14.84 37.92 -1.06
N ALA A 554 15.85 37.22 -0.54
CA ALA A 554 17.24 37.29 -0.94
C ALA A 554 17.94 35.98 -0.59
N ILE A 555 19.06 35.71 -1.25
CA ILE A 555 19.94 34.59 -0.93
C ILE A 555 21.38 34.94 -1.31
N ASP A 556 22.32 34.71 -0.40
CA ASP A 556 23.76 34.88 -0.64
C ASP A 556 24.40 33.51 -0.88
N ILE A 557 24.79 33.27 -2.13
CA ILE A 557 25.49 32.06 -2.57
C ILE A 557 26.97 32.32 -2.90
N SER A 558 27.51 33.48 -2.54
CA SER A 558 28.85 33.92 -2.93
C SER A 558 29.98 33.05 -2.39
N LYS A 559 29.72 32.26 -1.34
CA LYS A 559 30.67 31.33 -0.71
C LYS A 559 30.56 29.90 -1.23
N ASN A 560 29.50 29.55 -1.95
CA ASN A 560 29.26 28.20 -2.46
C ASN A 560 29.91 28.07 -3.85
N THR A 561 31.24 28.20 -3.92
CA THR A 561 31.99 28.20 -5.19
C THR A 561 32.00 26.84 -5.90
N GLU A 562 31.65 25.77 -5.18
CA GLU A 562 31.47 24.41 -5.75
C GLU A 562 30.07 24.17 -6.34
N LEU A 563 29.17 25.14 -6.27
CA LEU A 563 27.77 25.01 -6.68
C LEU A 563 27.65 24.73 -8.18
N LYS A 564 27.00 23.62 -8.53
CA LYS A 564 26.73 23.16 -9.90
C LYS A 564 25.26 23.30 -10.29
N ASN A 565 24.37 22.97 -9.36
CA ASN A 565 22.93 23.03 -9.56
C ASN A 565 22.31 23.98 -8.55
N PHE A 566 21.67 25.04 -9.03
CA PHE A 566 20.96 25.98 -8.18
C PHE A 566 19.54 26.21 -8.67
N ILE A 567 18.58 25.80 -7.85
CA ILE A 567 17.15 25.87 -8.13
C ILE A 567 16.52 26.71 -7.03
N CYS A 568 16.10 27.93 -7.36
CA CYS A 568 15.48 28.89 -6.45
C CYS A 568 14.17 29.46 -7.02
N SER A 569 13.56 28.76 -7.99
CA SER A 569 12.33 29.20 -8.61
C SER A 569 11.18 29.36 -7.62
N ARG A 570 10.16 30.15 -8.00
CA ARG A 570 8.95 30.40 -7.18
C ARG A 570 9.28 30.90 -5.77
N ASN A 571 10.07 31.97 -5.69
CA ASN A 571 10.39 32.70 -4.47
C ASN A 571 10.04 34.19 -4.66
N GLN A 572 10.53 35.05 -3.78
CA GLN A 572 10.36 36.51 -3.82
C GLN A 572 11.73 37.22 -3.99
N ILE A 573 12.70 36.55 -4.61
CA ILE A 573 14.07 37.05 -4.76
C ILE A 573 14.07 38.21 -5.77
N ALA A 574 14.44 39.41 -5.33
CA ALA A 574 14.48 40.59 -6.18
C ALA A 574 15.83 40.82 -6.88
N SER A 575 16.92 40.30 -6.30
CA SER A 575 18.27 40.43 -6.83
C SER A 575 19.03 39.13 -6.58
N LEU A 576 19.79 38.68 -7.58
CA LEU A 576 20.55 37.45 -7.51
C LEU A 576 21.96 37.65 -8.10
N ASP A 577 22.99 37.45 -7.28
CA ASP A 577 24.39 37.43 -7.71
C ASP A 577 24.89 35.98 -7.82
N VAL A 578 25.24 35.57 -9.04
CA VAL A 578 25.81 34.25 -9.37
C VAL A 578 27.27 34.33 -9.80
N SER A 579 27.91 35.49 -9.69
CA SER A 579 29.24 35.79 -10.24
C SER A 579 30.37 34.92 -9.66
N LYS A 580 30.18 34.38 -8.45
CA LYS A 580 31.15 33.50 -7.77
C LYS A 580 30.95 32.02 -8.08
N ASN A 581 29.81 31.64 -8.64
CA ASN A 581 29.43 30.24 -8.85
C ASN A 581 29.79 29.82 -10.29
N THR A 582 31.08 29.92 -10.64
CA THR A 582 31.58 29.72 -12.01
C THR A 582 31.41 28.28 -12.52
N LEU A 583 31.12 27.33 -11.62
CA LEU A 583 30.84 25.92 -11.92
C LEU A 583 29.36 25.62 -12.14
N LEU A 584 28.47 26.62 -12.11
CA LEU A 584 27.04 26.41 -12.37
C LEU A 584 26.81 25.79 -13.75
N VAL A 585 26.15 24.64 -13.74
CA VAL A 585 25.71 23.88 -14.91
C VAL A 585 24.21 24.06 -15.13
N TRP A 586 23.44 24.16 -14.04
CA TRP A 586 22.00 24.40 -14.06
C TRP A 586 21.63 25.52 -13.10
N LEU A 587 21.02 26.58 -13.64
CA LEU A 587 20.35 27.64 -12.89
C LEU A 587 18.86 27.68 -13.24
N ASP A 588 17.99 27.54 -12.25
CA ASP A 588 16.57 27.87 -12.34
C ASP A 588 16.21 28.93 -11.30
N CYS A 589 15.97 30.15 -11.76
CA CYS A 589 15.53 31.29 -10.97
C CYS A 589 14.14 31.78 -11.39
N SER A 590 13.40 30.98 -12.16
CA SER A 590 12.09 31.35 -12.70
C SER A 590 11.07 31.72 -11.62
N GLN A 591 10.06 32.53 -11.96
CA GLN A 591 9.02 32.96 -11.00
C GLN A 591 9.61 33.66 -9.76
N ASN A 592 10.51 34.61 -9.99
CA ASN A 592 11.04 35.53 -8.99
C ASN A 592 11.00 36.96 -9.54
N PRO A 593 10.80 38.00 -8.71
CA PRO A 593 10.78 39.40 -9.16
C PRO A 593 12.18 39.97 -9.50
N ILE A 594 13.05 39.17 -10.14
CA ILE A 594 14.40 39.58 -10.57
C ILE A 594 14.29 40.48 -11.81
N ASP A 595 14.80 41.70 -11.76
CA ASP A 595 14.76 42.64 -12.89
C ASP A 595 16.05 42.70 -13.72
N THR A 596 17.16 42.25 -13.14
CA THR A 596 18.50 42.25 -13.72
C THR A 596 19.26 41.01 -13.26
N LEU A 597 20.01 40.39 -14.17
CA LEU A 597 20.79 39.20 -13.86
C LEU A 597 22.01 39.11 -14.79
N ASP A 598 23.19 39.01 -14.20
CA ASP A 598 24.45 38.79 -14.91
C ASP A 598 24.90 37.33 -14.77
N VAL A 599 24.95 36.61 -15.89
CA VAL A 599 25.41 35.21 -15.98
C VAL A 599 26.75 35.06 -16.71
N SER A 600 27.47 36.17 -16.94
CA SER A 600 28.71 36.19 -17.73
C SER A 600 29.84 35.36 -17.15
N ALA A 601 29.87 35.18 -15.82
CA ALA A 601 30.84 34.34 -15.12
C ALA A 601 30.50 32.83 -15.16
N ASN A 602 29.24 32.47 -15.46
CA ASN A 602 28.74 31.09 -15.39
C ASN A 602 28.89 30.36 -16.73
N VAL A 603 30.12 30.33 -17.26
CA VAL A 603 30.44 29.81 -18.60
C VAL A 603 30.11 28.32 -18.79
N ALA A 604 29.94 27.58 -17.69
CA ALA A 604 29.57 26.16 -17.68
C ALA A 604 28.07 25.89 -17.79
N LEU A 605 27.21 26.92 -17.82
CA LEU A 605 25.75 26.75 -17.89
C LEU A 605 25.33 25.97 -19.13
N THR A 606 24.60 24.88 -18.91
CA THR A 606 23.94 24.07 -19.95
C THR A 606 22.41 24.21 -19.89
N LYS A 607 21.87 24.52 -18.71
CA LYS A 607 20.44 24.75 -18.47
C LYS A 607 20.24 26.07 -17.73
N PHE A 608 19.48 26.98 -18.32
CA PHE A 608 19.18 28.26 -17.70
C PHE A 608 17.69 28.60 -17.85
N TYR A 609 16.99 28.65 -16.72
CA TYR A 609 15.57 28.98 -16.64
C TYR A 609 15.39 30.27 -15.84
N CYS A 610 14.96 31.33 -16.52
CA CYS A 610 14.66 32.66 -15.96
C CYS A 610 13.29 33.16 -16.43
N GLY A 611 12.38 32.24 -16.75
CA GLY A 611 11.03 32.60 -17.15
C GLY A 611 10.20 33.16 -15.99
N MET A 612 9.20 34.00 -16.27
CA MET A 612 8.41 34.70 -15.25
C MET A 612 9.29 35.45 -14.25
N THR A 613 10.38 36.04 -14.75
CA THR A 613 11.10 37.05 -14.00
C THR A 613 10.67 38.43 -14.49
N MET A 614 11.32 39.49 -14.03
CA MET A 614 11.04 40.87 -14.46
C MET A 614 12.18 41.40 -15.36
N ILE A 615 12.98 40.50 -15.93
CA ILE A 615 14.18 40.84 -16.68
C ILE A 615 13.81 41.55 -17.99
N LYS A 616 14.50 42.67 -18.23
CA LYS A 616 14.31 43.50 -19.45
C LYS A 616 15.37 43.28 -20.52
N ALA A 617 16.53 42.76 -20.13
CA ALA A 617 17.61 42.38 -21.02
C ALA A 617 18.43 41.27 -20.36
N ILE A 618 18.90 40.32 -21.16
CA ILE A 618 19.74 39.21 -20.68
C ILE A 618 20.87 38.96 -21.68
N ASP A 619 22.11 39.03 -21.21
CA ASP A 619 23.30 38.69 -22.00
C ASP A 619 23.72 37.25 -21.67
N VAL A 620 23.60 36.37 -22.66
CA VAL A 620 24.01 34.96 -22.58
C VAL A 620 25.22 34.65 -23.47
N SER A 621 25.94 35.68 -23.95
CA SER A 621 27.01 35.55 -24.93
C SER A 621 28.22 34.76 -24.43
N LYS A 622 28.41 34.66 -23.11
CA LYS A 622 29.49 33.89 -22.46
C LYS A 622 29.09 32.44 -22.17
N ASN A 623 27.80 32.11 -22.17
CA ASN A 623 27.29 30.78 -21.84
C ASN A 623 27.24 29.90 -23.09
N THR A 624 28.38 29.72 -23.76
CA THR A 624 28.45 29.02 -25.06
C THR A 624 28.08 27.53 -24.99
N ALA A 625 28.10 26.95 -23.79
CA ALA A 625 27.67 25.57 -23.53
C ALA A 625 26.15 25.41 -23.35
N LEU A 626 25.37 26.51 -23.43
CA LEU A 626 23.93 26.50 -23.15
C LEU A 626 23.17 25.63 -24.16
N GLN A 627 22.43 24.65 -23.65
CA GLN A 627 21.61 23.71 -24.43
C GLN A 627 20.12 23.99 -24.27
N TYR A 628 19.70 24.33 -23.04
CA TYR A 628 18.31 24.63 -22.70
C TYR A 628 18.21 26.05 -22.15
N PHE A 629 17.45 26.90 -22.83
CA PHE A 629 17.24 28.28 -22.39
C PHE A 629 15.76 28.65 -22.35
N HIS A 630 15.22 28.89 -21.15
CA HIS A 630 13.84 29.31 -20.95
C HIS A 630 13.80 30.71 -20.33
N CYS A 631 13.37 31.69 -21.12
CA CYS A 631 13.23 33.09 -20.74
C CYS A 631 11.80 33.62 -21.02
N ASN A 632 10.82 32.73 -20.98
CA ASN A 632 9.42 33.03 -21.24
C ASN A 632 8.75 33.90 -20.18
N PHE A 633 7.68 34.62 -20.53
CA PHE A 633 6.95 35.54 -19.63
C PHE A 633 7.89 36.58 -19.00
N ASN A 634 8.69 37.22 -19.84
CA ASN A 634 9.47 38.40 -19.48
C ASN A 634 9.00 39.57 -20.36
N ASN A 635 9.67 40.71 -20.28
CA ASN A 635 9.42 41.86 -21.15
C ASN A 635 10.65 42.18 -21.99
N LEU A 636 11.26 41.14 -22.58
CA LEU A 636 12.46 41.27 -23.41
C LEU A 636 12.08 41.92 -24.76
N PRO A 637 12.66 43.06 -25.14
CA PRO A 637 12.45 43.66 -26.46
C PRO A 637 13.32 43.00 -27.55
N SER A 638 14.41 42.35 -27.15
CA SER A 638 15.36 41.67 -28.04
C SER A 638 16.04 40.52 -27.33
N LEU A 639 16.48 39.52 -28.09
CA LEU A 639 17.20 38.35 -27.58
C LEU A 639 18.33 37.97 -28.53
N ASP A 640 19.58 38.05 -28.05
CA ASP A 640 20.76 37.57 -28.80
C ASP A 640 21.21 36.22 -28.24
N VAL A 641 21.09 35.17 -29.05
CA VAL A 641 21.54 33.81 -28.75
C VAL A 641 22.61 33.33 -29.75
N SER A 642 23.22 34.25 -30.51
CA SER A 642 24.14 33.93 -31.61
C SER A 642 25.41 33.18 -31.18
N LYS A 643 25.80 33.29 -29.90
CA LYS A 643 26.95 32.58 -29.32
C LYS A 643 26.59 31.22 -28.71
N ASN A 644 25.31 30.94 -28.51
CA ASN A 644 24.83 29.71 -27.88
C ASN A 644 24.60 28.63 -28.96
N THR A 645 25.64 28.29 -29.72
CA THR A 645 25.52 27.37 -30.87
C THR A 645 25.17 25.94 -30.47
N ALA A 646 25.33 25.60 -29.18
CA ALA A 646 24.92 24.31 -28.59
C ALA A 646 23.43 24.24 -28.23
N LEU A 647 22.66 25.32 -28.43
CA LEU A 647 21.25 25.41 -28.02
C LEU A 647 20.39 24.40 -28.79
N THR A 648 19.76 23.49 -28.05
CA THR A 648 18.84 22.47 -28.58
C THR A 648 17.38 22.80 -28.26
N GLN A 649 17.13 23.59 -27.21
CA GLN A 649 15.80 24.04 -26.80
C GLN A 649 15.80 25.52 -26.40
N LEU A 650 14.91 26.29 -27.03
CA LEU A 650 14.66 27.69 -26.71
C LEU A 650 13.17 27.90 -26.44
N ILE A 651 12.85 28.44 -25.27
CA ILE A 651 11.50 28.91 -24.92
C ILE A 651 11.60 30.38 -24.54
N CYS A 652 11.07 31.24 -25.40
CA CYS A 652 11.05 32.71 -25.26
C CYS A 652 9.62 33.27 -25.41
N THR A 653 8.61 32.45 -25.16
CA THR A 653 7.19 32.78 -25.22
C THR A 653 6.81 33.96 -24.32
N TYR A 654 5.80 34.77 -24.67
CA TYR A 654 5.35 35.91 -23.85
C TYR A 654 6.51 36.88 -23.54
N ASN A 655 7.02 37.51 -24.59
CA ASN A 655 7.99 38.60 -24.52
C ASN A 655 7.52 39.72 -25.47
N SER A 656 8.38 40.70 -25.76
CA SER A 656 8.12 41.78 -26.72
C SER A 656 9.14 41.77 -27.86
N LEU A 657 9.56 40.57 -28.29
CA LEU A 657 10.58 40.40 -29.33
C LEU A 657 10.01 40.83 -30.68
N THR A 658 10.64 41.81 -31.32
CA THR A 658 10.28 42.22 -32.69
C THR A 658 11.03 41.46 -33.78
N SER A 659 12.17 40.87 -33.42
CA SER A 659 12.98 40.00 -34.27
C SER A 659 13.68 38.93 -33.44
N LEU A 660 14.05 37.81 -34.08
CA LEU A 660 14.77 36.70 -33.46
C LEU A 660 15.67 36.02 -34.50
N ASP A 661 16.98 36.27 -34.42
CA ASP A 661 17.97 35.60 -35.28
C ASP A 661 18.43 34.29 -34.66
N LEU A 662 18.13 33.17 -35.33
CA LEU A 662 18.51 31.82 -34.93
C LEU A 662 19.46 31.15 -35.92
N SER A 663 20.05 31.91 -36.84
CA SER A 663 20.90 31.41 -37.92
C SER A 663 22.14 30.65 -37.44
N LYS A 664 22.57 30.89 -36.18
CA LYS A 664 23.72 30.22 -35.55
C LYS A 664 23.33 29.02 -34.68
N ASN A 665 22.06 28.86 -34.35
CA ASN A 665 21.56 27.82 -33.45
C ASN A 665 21.12 26.58 -34.25
N THR A 666 22.00 26.03 -35.08
CA THR A 666 21.67 24.95 -36.04
C THR A 666 21.35 23.61 -35.36
N ALA A 667 21.72 23.46 -34.08
CA ALA A 667 21.38 22.32 -33.23
C ALA A 667 19.96 22.38 -32.62
N LEU A 668 19.21 23.45 -32.84
CA LEU A 668 17.89 23.67 -32.24
C LEU A 668 16.89 22.60 -32.71
N THR A 669 16.30 21.88 -31.76
CA THR A 669 15.28 20.84 -32.00
C THR A 669 13.89 21.26 -31.50
N TYR A 670 13.83 22.18 -30.54
CA TYR A 670 12.59 22.73 -29.98
C TYR A 670 12.64 24.26 -29.88
N LEU A 671 11.66 24.93 -30.48
CA LEU A 671 11.47 26.37 -30.40
C LEU A 671 10.02 26.69 -29.99
N SER A 672 9.85 27.46 -28.92
CA SER A 672 8.61 28.19 -28.64
C SER A 672 8.92 29.68 -28.48
N CYS A 673 8.31 30.49 -29.36
CA CYS A 673 8.41 31.95 -29.38
C CYS A 673 7.01 32.60 -29.47
N ASP A 674 5.99 31.90 -28.99
CA ASP A 674 4.60 32.39 -29.06
C ASP A 674 4.42 33.69 -28.26
N TYR A 675 3.39 34.49 -28.56
CA TYR A 675 3.10 35.74 -27.85
C TYR A 675 4.31 36.69 -27.82
N ASN A 676 4.77 37.06 -29.01
CA ASN A 676 5.79 38.08 -29.24
C ASN A 676 5.32 39.02 -30.37
N ASP A 677 6.16 39.98 -30.75
CA ASP A 677 5.87 40.97 -31.79
C ASP A 677 6.60 40.66 -33.11
N LEU A 678 6.96 39.40 -33.36
CA LEU A 678 7.77 39.01 -34.53
C LEU A 678 7.00 39.23 -35.82
N THR A 679 7.63 39.89 -36.81
CA THR A 679 7.02 40.11 -38.14
C THR A 679 7.50 39.14 -39.22
N GLU A 680 8.64 38.50 -38.97
CA GLU A 680 9.24 37.48 -39.82
C GLU A 680 10.03 36.51 -38.94
N LEU A 681 10.18 35.27 -39.43
CA LEU A 681 10.96 34.25 -38.75
C LEU A 681 11.64 33.37 -39.79
N ASP A 682 12.97 33.49 -39.90
CA ASP A 682 13.81 32.67 -40.77
C ASP A 682 14.47 31.54 -39.95
N LEU A 683 14.10 30.31 -40.28
CA LEU A 683 14.61 29.08 -39.65
C LEU A 683 15.34 28.19 -40.65
N THR A 684 15.72 28.72 -41.82
CA THR A 684 16.35 27.95 -42.90
C THR A 684 17.63 27.23 -42.46
N ALA A 685 18.36 27.80 -41.50
CA ALA A 685 19.57 27.22 -40.93
C ALA A 685 19.31 26.15 -39.83
N ASN A 686 18.10 26.08 -39.26
CA ASN A 686 17.78 25.22 -38.12
C ASN A 686 17.32 23.82 -38.58
N THR A 687 18.17 23.14 -39.35
CA THR A 687 17.84 21.86 -40.00
C THR A 687 17.49 20.71 -39.03
N SER A 688 17.83 20.84 -37.75
CA SER A 688 17.53 19.86 -36.70
C SER A 688 16.16 20.08 -36.03
N LEU A 689 15.40 21.10 -36.43
CA LEU A 689 14.16 21.49 -35.74
C LEU A 689 13.08 20.42 -35.88
N VAL A 690 12.52 19.99 -34.73
CA VAL A 690 11.47 18.97 -34.64
C VAL A 690 10.13 19.57 -34.20
N ASN A 691 10.16 20.48 -33.22
CA ASN A 691 8.97 21.12 -32.67
C ASN A 691 9.09 22.64 -32.77
N LEU A 692 8.11 23.27 -33.43
CA LEU A 692 8.04 24.71 -33.60
C LEU A 692 6.67 25.24 -33.15
N SER A 693 6.70 26.22 -32.26
CA SER A 693 5.55 27.04 -31.88
C SER A 693 5.92 28.53 -32.01
N CYS A 694 5.22 29.25 -32.88
CA CYS A 694 5.38 30.69 -33.11
C CYS A 694 4.04 31.43 -33.18
N CYS A 695 3.04 30.94 -32.45
CA CYS A 695 1.69 31.47 -32.44
C CYS A 695 1.60 32.87 -31.83
N TYR A 696 0.49 33.58 -32.06
CA TYR A 696 0.25 34.90 -31.46
C TYR A 696 1.43 35.87 -31.69
N ASN A 697 1.81 36.02 -32.96
CA ASN A 697 2.83 36.95 -33.41
C ASN A 697 2.27 37.76 -34.60
N TYR A 698 3.11 38.57 -35.26
CA TYR A 698 2.74 39.33 -36.44
C TYR A 698 3.41 38.80 -37.71
N ILE A 699 3.79 37.51 -37.73
CA ILE A 699 4.62 36.92 -38.77
C ILE A 699 3.88 36.94 -40.10
N LYS A 700 4.51 37.55 -41.11
CA LYS A 700 4.05 37.57 -42.51
C LYS A 700 4.82 36.59 -43.38
N LYS A 701 5.98 36.14 -42.92
CA LYS A 701 6.88 35.25 -43.64
C LYS A 701 7.55 34.29 -42.66
N LEU A 702 7.36 33.00 -42.88
CA LEU A 702 7.92 31.91 -42.07
C LEU A 702 8.73 30.98 -42.99
N ASP A 703 10.05 31.13 -42.97
CA ASP A 703 10.94 30.32 -43.80
C ASP A 703 11.42 29.11 -42.99
N LEU A 704 11.09 27.90 -43.44
CA LEU A 704 11.47 26.64 -42.78
C LEU A 704 12.67 25.99 -43.49
N PRO A 705 13.48 25.17 -42.79
CA PRO A 705 14.65 24.52 -43.37
C PRO A 705 14.25 23.53 -44.46
N SER A 706 15.01 23.42 -45.55
CA SER A 706 14.67 22.52 -46.67
C SER A 706 14.73 21.02 -46.30
N SER A 707 15.49 20.67 -45.27
CA SER A 707 15.57 19.31 -44.71
C SER A 707 14.84 19.24 -43.36
N THR A 708 13.51 19.32 -43.34
CA THR A 708 12.77 19.39 -42.06
C THR A 708 12.70 18.04 -41.37
N ALA A 709 13.26 17.94 -40.15
CA ALA A 709 12.88 16.92 -39.16
C ALA A 709 11.58 17.30 -38.40
N ILE A 710 10.93 18.40 -38.78
CA ILE A 710 9.73 18.93 -38.12
C ILE A 710 8.65 17.87 -38.09
N GLN A 711 8.13 17.63 -36.89
CA GLN A 711 6.99 16.77 -36.61
C GLN A 711 5.79 17.60 -36.15
N THR A 712 6.04 18.67 -35.39
CA THR A 712 5.00 19.56 -34.85
C THR A 712 5.23 21.00 -35.31
N LEU A 713 4.22 21.61 -35.95
CA LEU A 713 4.19 23.04 -36.25
C LEU A 713 2.93 23.72 -35.69
N LYS A 714 3.08 24.77 -34.91
CA LYS A 714 1.99 25.67 -34.52
C LYS A 714 2.34 27.10 -34.92
N CYS A 715 1.53 27.72 -35.77
CA CYS A 715 1.74 29.10 -36.22
C CYS A 715 0.44 29.90 -36.37
N TYR A 716 -0.62 29.50 -35.67
CA TYR A 716 -1.90 30.22 -35.65
C TYR A 716 -1.80 31.57 -34.90
N HIS A 717 -2.76 32.46 -35.11
CA HIS A 717 -2.74 33.87 -34.70
C HIS A 717 -1.48 34.61 -35.18
N ASN A 718 -1.16 34.48 -36.46
CA ASN A 718 -0.14 35.27 -37.17
C ASN A 718 -0.77 36.08 -38.30
N ARG A 719 0.04 36.71 -39.15
CA ARG A 719 -0.39 37.39 -40.38
C ARG A 719 0.03 36.60 -41.62
N LEU A 720 0.08 35.27 -41.52
CA LEU A 720 0.40 34.39 -42.63
C LEU A 720 -0.83 34.23 -43.53
N THR A 721 -0.60 34.26 -44.83
CA THR A 721 -1.60 34.15 -45.89
C THR A 721 -1.42 32.83 -46.65
N ILE A 722 -2.32 32.51 -47.60
CA ILE A 722 -2.24 31.29 -48.42
C ILE A 722 -0.90 31.20 -49.15
N SER A 723 -0.36 32.34 -49.58
CA SER A 723 0.90 32.47 -50.31
C SER A 723 2.15 32.39 -49.43
N SER A 724 2.04 32.63 -48.12
CA SER A 724 3.17 32.69 -47.19
C SER A 724 3.20 31.56 -46.15
N LEU A 725 2.14 30.77 -46.04
CA LEU A 725 2.10 29.61 -45.16
C LEU A 725 3.02 28.48 -45.67
N PRO A 726 3.76 27.82 -44.76
CA PRO A 726 4.57 26.67 -45.14
C PRO A 726 3.69 25.48 -45.50
N ILE A 727 4.05 24.81 -46.59
CA ILE A 727 3.33 23.62 -47.06
C ILE A 727 3.67 22.42 -46.16
N LYS A 728 2.62 21.72 -45.72
CA LYS A 728 2.75 20.51 -44.89
C LYS A 728 3.67 19.48 -45.56
N GLN A 729 4.72 19.08 -44.85
CA GLN A 729 5.63 18.01 -45.27
C GLN A 729 5.19 16.64 -44.75
N ALA A 730 5.70 15.57 -45.35
CA ALA A 730 5.38 14.19 -44.95
C ALA A 730 5.77 13.86 -43.50
N SER A 731 6.79 14.52 -42.95
CA SER A 731 7.25 14.31 -41.58
C SER A 731 6.31 14.90 -40.51
N TRP A 732 5.38 15.80 -40.88
CA TRP A 732 4.55 16.52 -39.93
C TRP A 732 3.41 15.64 -39.43
N THR A 733 3.49 15.26 -38.16
CA THR A 733 2.47 14.48 -37.46
C THR A 733 1.39 15.36 -36.83
N SER A 734 1.71 16.63 -36.53
CA SER A 734 0.78 17.61 -35.96
C SER A 734 1.05 19.00 -36.53
N TYR A 735 0.00 19.69 -36.98
CA TYR A 735 0.11 21.06 -37.48
C TYR A 735 -1.15 21.89 -37.20
N GLU A 736 -0.97 23.15 -36.83
CA GLU A 736 -2.04 24.09 -36.48
C GLU A 736 -1.80 25.46 -37.12
N TYR A 737 -2.55 25.75 -38.19
CA TYR A 737 -2.50 27.04 -38.91
C TYR A 737 -3.60 28.03 -38.51
N ASN A 738 -4.75 27.55 -38.01
CA ASN A 738 -5.97 28.34 -37.87
C ASN A 738 -6.23 28.73 -36.40
N PRO A 739 -6.70 29.96 -36.10
CA PRO A 739 -6.97 31.08 -37.01
C PRO A 739 -5.71 31.83 -37.46
N GLN A 740 -5.81 32.67 -38.50
CA GLN A 740 -4.85 33.73 -38.82
C GLN A 740 -5.55 35.09 -38.65
N GLU A 741 -4.77 36.15 -38.46
CA GLU A 741 -5.26 37.53 -38.44
C GLU A 741 -5.82 37.92 -39.81
N TYR A 742 -6.75 38.88 -39.81
CA TYR A 742 -7.38 39.34 -41.04
C TYR A 742 -6.36 39.99 -41.99
N ILE A 743 -6.48 39.68 -43.29
CA ILE A 743 -5.77 40.41 -44.34
C ILE A 743 -6.29 41.84 -44.33
N LYS A 744 -5.39 42.78 -44.03
CA LYS A 744 -5.67 44.21 -44.16
C LYS A 744 -5.67 44.60 -45.63
N LEU A 745 -6.75 45.25 -46.05
CA LEU A 745 -6.92 45.77 -47.40
C LEU A 745 -6.39 47.20 -47.46
N SER A 746 -6.22 47.74 -48.67
CA SER A 746 -5.67 49.09 -48.86
C SER A 746 -6.64 50.20 -48.44
N LYS A 747 -7.94 49.90 -48.36
CA LYS A 747 -9.01 50.82 -47.96
C LYS A 747 -10.07 50.10 -47.14
N THR A 748 -10.84 50.87 -46.37
CA THR A 748 -12.04 50.39 -45.66
C THR A 748 -13.32 50.59 -46.46
N GLU A 749 -13.28 51.38 -47.54
CA GLU A 749 -14.41 51.60 -48.46
C GLU A 749 -13.89 51.59 -49.92
N TYR A 750 -14.62 50.93 -50.81
CA TYR A 750 -14.30 50.79 -52.24
C TYR A 750 -15.51 51.21 -53.09
N SER A 751 -15.28 52.01 -54.12
CA SER A 751 -16.35 52.41 -55.05
C SER A 751 -16.70 51.27 -56.02
N ILE A 752 -17.86 51.36 -56.68
CA ILE A 752 -18.23 50.40 -57.74
C ILE A 752 -17.15 50.39 -58.81
N SER A 753 -16.80 49.18 -59.27
CA SER A 753 -15.73 48.92 -60.22
C SER A 753 -14.31 49.25 -59.72
N GLU A 754 -14.13 49.66 -58.47
CA GLU A 754 -12.81 49.79 -57.88
C GLU A 754 -12.20 48.41 -57.58
N GLU A 755 -10.93 48.22 -57.94
CA GLU A 755 -10.25 46.93 -57.83
C GLU A 755 -9.72 46.66 -56.41
N ILE A 756 -10.01 45.45 -55.91
CA ILE A 756 -9.42 44.86 -54.72
C ILE A 756 -8.51 43.74 -55.19
N ASN A 757 -7.20 43.92 -54.99
CA ASN A 757 -6.20 42.99 -55.46
C ASN A 757 -5.83 41.95 -54.38
N LEU A 758 -6.26 40.71 -54.58
CA LEU A 758 -5.88 39.53 -53.80
C LEU A 758 -5.10 38.52 -54.67
N SER A 759 -4.54 38.95 -55.81
CA SER A 759 -3.91 38.05 -56.78
C SER A 759 -2.69 37.31 -56.24
N SER A 760 -2.06 37.82 -55.17
CA SER A 760 -0.97 37.11 -54.49
C SER A 760 -1.43 35.78 -53.87
N GLU A 761 -2.71 35.65 -53.56
CA GLU A 761 -3.30 34.48 -52.89
C GLU A 761 -3.94 33.49 -53.88
N ILE A 762 -3.80 33.71 -55.21
CA ILE A 762 -4.54 32.98 -56.26
C ILE A 762 -4.37 31.46 -56.20
N SER A 763 -3.18 30.98 -55.85
CA SER A 763 -2.93 29.54 -55.73
C SER A 763 -1.75 29.26 -54.80
N SER A 764 -1.75 28.08 -54.20
CA SER A 764 -0.61 27.56 -53.45
C SER A 764 -0.45 26.08 -53.73
N ASN A 765 0.77 25.63 -54.00
CA ASN A 765 1.12 24.26 -54.37
C ASN A 765 0.26 23.66 -55.51
N GLY A 766 -0.07 24.47 -56.52
CA GLY A 766 -0.89 24.05 -57.67
C GLY A 766 -2.40 24.00 -57.41
N ASN A 767 -2.87 24.20 -56.17
CA ASN A 767 -4.29 24.30 -55.84
C ASN A 767 -4.74 25.76 -55.89
N GLN A 768 -5.84 26.02 -56.60
CA GLN A 768 -6.48 27.34 -56.64
C GLN A 768 -7.12 27.68 -55.29
N THR A 769 -7.11 28.96 -54.95
CA THR A 769 -7.81 29.47 -53.76
C THR A 769 -9.25 29.76 -54.10
N ASP A 770 -10.16 29.24 -53.28
CA ASP A 770 -11.59 29.57 -53.36
C ASP A 770 -11.83 30.86 -52.59
N TYR A 771 -12.40 31.84 -53.28
CA TYR A 771 -12.76 33.15 -52.71
C TYR A 771 -14.27 33.23 -52.57
N ILE A 772 -14.75 33.43 -51.35
CA ILE A 772 -16.17 33.57 -51.05
C ILE A 772 -16.39 34.91 -50.37
N TRP A 773 -16.95 35.86 -51.12
CA TRP A 773 -17.37 37.13 -50.55
C TRP A 773 -18.68 36.97 -49.79
N LYS A 774 -18.73 37.53 -48.58
CA LYS A 774 -19.90 37.48 -47.70
C LYS A 774 -20.20 38.86 -47.13
N THR A 775 -21.48 39.13 -46.86
CA THR A 775 -21.86 40.24 -45.98
C THR A 775 -21.48 39.93 -44.53
N ALA A 776 -21.36 40.96 -43.68
CA ALA A 776 -21.13 40.79 -42.25
C ALA A 776 -22.23 39.95 -41.58
N SER A 777 -23.46 40.04 -42.10
CA SER A 777 -24.60 39.18 -41.76
C SER A 777 -24.52 37.73 -42.28
N GLY A 778 -23.50 37.37 -43.06
CA GLY A 778 -23.22 36.00 -43.50
C GLY A 778 -23.83 35.60 -44.85
N ILE A 779 -24.42 36.53 -45.60
CA ILE A 779 -24.99 36.27 -46.93
C ILE A 779 -23.85 36.13 -47.94
N VAL A 780 -23.83 35.02 -48.68
CA VAL A 780 -22.83 34.78 -49.74
C VAL A 780 -23.16 35.62 -50.98
N LEU A 781 -22.16 36.33 -51.49
CA LEU A 781 -22.24 37.12 -52.72
C LEU A 781 -21.88 36.27 -53.94
N THR A 782 -22.54 36.54 -55.06
CA THR A 782 -22.46 35.75 -56.29
C THR A 782 -21.57 36.44 -57.33
N LYS A 783 -20.58 35.73 -57.87
CA LYS A 783 -19.73 36.20 -58.98
C LYS A 783 -20.59 36.53 -60.21
N ASP A 784 -20.21 37.59 -60.91
CA ASP A 784 -20.90 38.18 -62.08
C ASP A 784 -22.31 38.76 -61.79
N VAL A 785 -22.73 38.77 -60.53
CA VAL A 785 -23.99 39.37 -60.04
C VAL A 785 -23.74 40.47 -59.00
N ASP A 786 -22.82 40.23 -58.08
CA ASP A 786 -22.44 41.15 -57.01
C ASP A 786 -21.04 41.74 -57.24
N TYR A 787 -20.12 40.95 -57.79
CA TYR A 787 -18.75 41.34 -58.13
C TYR A 787 -18.24 40.60 -59.37
N SER A 788 -17.29 41.18 -60.09
CA SER A 788 -16.46 40.47 -61.08
C SER A 788 -15.15 40.01 -60.44
N GLU A 789 -14.58 38.92 -60.97
CA GLU A 789 -13.28 38.39 -60.54
C GLU A 789 -12.46 38.00 -61.77
N THR A 790 -11.20 38.42 -61.81
CA THR A 790 -10.22 38.00 -62.81
C THR A 790 -8.86 37.80 -62.15
N ASN A 791 -8.39 36.56 -62.08
CA ASN A 791 -7.09 36.16 -61.53
C ASN A 791 -6.83 36.71 -60.10
N GLY A 792 -7.83 36.62 -59.23
CA GLY A 792 -7.74 37.10 -57.84
C GLY A 792 -7.85 38.62 -57.68
N VAL A 793 -8.18 39.36 -58.75
CA VAL A 793 -8.57 40.77 -58.68
C VAL A 793 -10.09 40.87 -58.74
N PHE A 794 -10.67 41.54 -57.75
CA PHE A 794 -12.12 41.64 -57.55
C PHE A 794 -12.59 43.08 -57.77
N ALA A 795 -13.74 43.28 -58.40
CA ALA A 795 -14.39 44.58 -58.49
C ALA A 795 -15.90 44.44 -58.30
N PHE A 796 -16.50 45.20 -57.38
CA PHE A 796 -17.93 45.11 -57.13
C PHE A 796 -18.73 45.81 -58.22
N ILE A 797 -19.70 45.13 -58.82
CA ILE A 797 -20.50 45.65 -59.95
C ILE A 797 -21.80 46.32 -59.49
N LYS A 798 -22.18 46.09 -58.23
CA LYS A 798 -23.26 46.79 -57.55
C LYS A 798 -22.97 46.91 -56.06
N THR A 799 -23.80 47.70 -55.43
CA THR A 799 -23.58 48.25 -54.10
C THR A 799 -24.05 47.27 -53.04
N GLN A 800 -23.41 47.25 -51.89
CA GLN A 800 -23.70 46.31 -50.81
C GLN A 800 -24.37 47.05 -49.64
N SER A 801 -25.48 46.51 -49.16
CA SER A 801 -26.28 47.09 -48.07
C SER A 801 -25.68 46.88 -46.68
N ASP A 802 -24.61 46.09 -46.59
CA ASP A 802 -23.92 45.70 -45.35
C ASP A 802 -22.40 45.77 -45.61
N PHE A 803 -21.59 45.77 -44.55
CA PHE A 803 -20.16 45.51 -44.69
C PHE A 803 -19.94 44.13 -45.29
N ILE A 804 -18.83 43.94 -45.99
CA ILE A 804 -18.49 42.68 -46.65
C ILE A 804 -17.04 42.28 -46.34
N TYR A 805 -16.75 40.99 -46.44
CA TYR A 805 -15.41 40.44 -46.33
C TYR A 805 -15.26 39.23 -47.26
N CYS A 806 -14.02 38.88 -47.60
CA CYS A 806 -13.72 37.68 -48.37
C CYS A 806 -13.24 36.57 -47.42
N GLU A 807 -13.83 35.38 -47.53
CA GLU A 807 -13.25 34.14 -47.00
C GLU A 807 -12.44 33.45 -48.09
N MET A 808 -11.22 33.06 -47.76
CA MET A 808 -10.31 32.33 -48.63
C MET A 808 -10.04 30.95 -48.02
N THR A 809 -10.30 29.91 -48.82
CA THR A 809 -9.93 28.53 -48.50
C THR A 809 -9.08 27.95 -49.62
N ASN A 810 -8.12 27.08 -49.30
CA ASN A 810 -7.27 26.43 -50.29
C ASN A 810 -7.03 24.98 -49.88
N ALA A 811 -7.17 24.04 -50.83
CA ALA A 811 -7.03 22.60 -50.56
C ALA A 811 -5.63 22.21 -50.04
N THR A 812 -4.59 23.03 -50.29
CA THR A 812 -3.25 22.86 -49.73
C THR A 812 -3.23 22.97 -48.20
N PHE A 813 -4.18 23.70 -47.61
CA PHE A 813 -4.28 23.94 -46.16
C PHE A 813 -5.67 23.51 -45.63
N PRO A 814 -5.94 22.20 -45.47
CA PRO A 814 -7.24 21.72 -45.03
C PRO A 814 -7.65 22.32 -43.68
N GLY A 815 -8.87 22.86 -43.61
CA GLY A 815 -9.44 23.45 -42.40
C GLY A 815 -9.01 24.89 -42.08
N LEU A 816 -8.12 25.48 -42.87
CA LEU A 816 -7.77 26.90 -42.77
C LEU A 816 -8.81 27.78 -43.49
N VAL A 817 -9.24 28.85 -42.81
CA VAL A 817 -10.05 29.91 -43.41
C VAL A 817 -9.36 31.24 -43.15
N ILE A 818 -8.89 31.90 -44.21
CA ILE A 818 -8.32 33.26 -44.11
C ILE A 818 -9.43 34.26 -44.45
N ARG A 819 -9.50 35.35 -43.70
CA ARG A 819 -10.48 36.42 -43.95
C ARG A 819 -9.78 37.73 -44.25
N THR A 820 -10.36 38.54 -45.12
CA THR A 820 -10.04 39.97 -45.16
C THR A 820 -10.70 40.69 -44.00
N GLU A 821 -10.26 41.90 -43.70
CA GLU A 821 -11.05 42.81 -42.87
C GLU A 821 -12.39 43.17 -43.53
N LEU A 822 -13.31 43.73 -42.74
CA LEU A 822 -14.59 44.22 -43.22
C LEU A 822 -14.41 45.53 -43.99
N ILE A 823 -15.01 45.59 -45.19
CA ILE A 823 -15.01 46.77 -46.06
C ILE A 823 -16.44 47.14 -46.48
N LYS A 824 -16.63 48.36 -47.01
CA LYS A 824 -17.91 48.83 -47.56
C LYS A 824 -17.85 49.03 -49.08
N VAL A 825 -18.98 48.80 -49.73
CA VAL A 825 -19.22 49.14 -51.14
C VAL A 825 -20.53 49.94 -51.25
N PRO A 826 -20.51 51.27 -51.05
CA PRO A 826 -21.71 52.11 -50.94
C PRO A 826 -22.44 52.35 -52.27
N SER A 827 -23.68 52.88 -52.19
CA SER A 827 -24.73 52.85 -53.22
C SER A 827 -24.50 53.59 -54.56
N SER A 828 -23.31 54.13 -54.81
CA SER A 828 -22.79 54.88 -55.98
C SER A 828 -22.04 56.11 -55.49
N GLU A 829 -21.10 56.62 -56.28
CA GLU A 829 -20.70 58.03 -56.12
C GLU A 829 -21.94 58.89 -56.40
N PRO A 830 -22.20 59.93 -55.59
CA PRO A 830 -23.33 60.82 -55.83
C PRO A 830 -23.25 61.42 -57.23
N THR A 831 -24.38 61.34 -57.95
CA THR A 831 -24.54 61.84 -59.31
C THR A 831 -24.52 63.37 -59.33
N ILE A 832 -25.03 64.00 -58.26
CA ILE A 832 -24.94 65.45 -58.04
C ILE A 832 -24.54 65.66 -56.57
N ILE A 833 -23.49 66.44 -56.33
CA ILE A 833 -23.13 66.92 -54.99
C ILE A 833 -23.40 68.42 -54.93
N MET A 834 -24.10 68.88 -53.91
CA MET A 834 -24.32 70.30 -53.68
C MET A 834 -23.85 70.68 -52.29
N SER A 835 -23.16 71.81 -52.15
CA SER A 835 -22.92 72.43 -50.86
C SER A 835 -23.86 73.63 -50.69
N THR A 836 -24.34 73.85 -49.47
CA THR A 836 -25.27 74.93 -49.15
C THR A 836 -24.83 75.73 -47.94
N SER A 837 -25.08 77.04 -47.95
CA SER A 837 -24.92 77.88 -46.75
C SER A 837 -26.13 77.79 -45.81
N ALA A 838 -27.23 77.14 -46.20
CA ALA A 838 -28.43 76.97 -45.38
C ALA A 838 -28.15 76.25 -44.04
N THR A 839 -28.87 76.62 -42.99
CA THR A 839 -28.64 76.11 -41.62
C THR A 839 -29.12 74.66 -41.48
N ALA A 840 -28.32 73.81 -40.83
CA ALA A 840 -28.74 72.45 -40.48
C ALA A 840 -29.98 72.48 -39.56
N GLY A 841 -30.91 71.57 -39.78
CA GLY A 841 -32.24 71.50 -39.17
C GLY A 841 -33.34 72.19 -39.97
N SER A 842 -33.02 72.97 -41.01
CA SER A 842 -34.01 73.61 -41.88
C SER A 842 -34.52 72.69 -42.99
N THR A 843 -35.77 72.88 -43.42
CA THR A 843 -36.29 72.22 -44.62
C THR A 843 -35.69 72.86 -45.86
N PHE A 844 -35.10 72.04 -46.73
CA PHE A 844 -34.50 72.44 -47.98
C PHE A 844 -35.19 71.74 -49.14
N SER A 845 -35.40 72.46 -50.25
CA SER A 845 -36.08 71.92 -51.41
C SER A 845 -35.57 72.47 -52.73
N PHE A 846 -35.62 71.66 -53.78
CA PHE A 846 -35.25 71.98 -55.16
C PHE A 846 -36.06 71.12 -56.14
N PHE A 847 -35.98 71.38 -57.45
CA PHE A 847 -36.72 70.61 -58.44
C PHE A 847 -35.81 69.70 -59.26
N LEU A 848 -36.28 68.49 -59.54
CA LEU A 848 -35.61 67.52 -60.42
C LEU A 848 -36.61 66.91 -61.42
N SER A 849 -36.14 66.63 -62.63
CA SER A 849 -36.83 65.71 -63.57
C SER A 849 -35.85 64.74 -64.21
N ALA A 850 -36.39 63.69 -64.83
CA ALA A 850 -35.63 62.65 -65.49
C ALA A 850 -36.05 62.45 -66.96
N ASN A 851 -35.21 61.72 -67.70
CA ASN A 851 -35.46 61.35 -69.10
C ASN A 851 -36.52 60.25 -69.30
N ASN A 852 -37.13 59.76 -68.22
CA ASN A 852 -38.10 58.67 -68.21
C ASN A 852 -39.16 58.90 -67.10
N SER A 853 -40.33 58.30 -67.27
CA SER A 853 -41.38 58.27 -66.22
C SER A 853 -40.97 57.29 -65.12
N ASN A 854 -41.21 57.65 -63.86
CA ASN A 854 -40.98 56.83 -62.68
C ASN A 854 -39.51 56.49 -62.43
N ASN A 855 -38.64 57.51 -62.44
CA ASN A 855 -37.21 57.37 -62.22
C ASN A 855 -36.86 57.50 -60.73
N PRO A 856 -36.42 56.42 -60.06
CA PRO A 856 -36.07 56.48 -58.64
C PRO A 856 -34.73 57.19 -58.44
N ILE A 857 -34.68 58.07 -57.44
CA ILE A 857 -33.46 58.72 -56.97
C ILE A 857 -33.41 58.63 -55.44
N LYS A 858 -32.22 58.83 -54.86
CA LYS A 858 -32.04 58.97 -53.42
C LYS A 858 -31.31 60.25 -53.09
N VAL A 859 -31.66 60.89 -51.99
CA VAL A 859 -30.99 62.11 -51.51
C VAL A 859 -30.52 61.92 -50.09
N ASP A 860 -29.22 62.11 -49.86
CA ASP A 860 -28.63 62.33 -48.54
C ASP A 860 -28.60 63.83 -48.26
N TRP A 861 -29.25 64.23 -47.17
CA TRP A 861 -29.35 65.62 -46.72
C TRP A 861 -28.20 66.04 -45.79
N GLY A 862 -27.12 65.25 -45.73
CA GLY A 862 -25.87 65.54 -45.04
C GLY A 862 -25.64 64.74 -43.76
N ASN A 863 -26.40 63.66 -43.53
CA ASN A 863 -26.24 62.74 -42.40
C ASN A 863 -25.83 61.32 -42.81
N GLY A 864 -25.65 61.05 -44.11
CA GLY A 864 -25.35 59.72 -44.63
C GLY A 864 -26.57 58.81 -44.75
N ILE A 865 -27.78 59.28 -44.43
CA ILE A 865 -29.03 58.51 -44.56
C ILE A 865 -29.72 58.90 -45.86
N LEU A 866 -29.94 57.91 -46.72
CA LEU A 866 -30.55 58.09 -48.03
C LEU A 866 -32.07 58.11 -47.95
N THR A 867 -32.67 59.20 -48.43
CA THR A 867 -34.14 59.33 -48.56
C THR A 867 -34.55 59.05 -50.00
N ASP A 868 -35.49 58.13 -50.20
CA ASP A 868 -35.98 57.75 -51.52
C ASP A 868 -36.96 58.78 -52.09
N PHE A 869 -36.81 59.10 -53.37
CA PHE A 869 -37.74 59.91 -54.15
C PHE A 869 -37.93 59.32 -55.53
N GLU A 870 -39.03 59.66 -56.18
CA GLU A 870 -39.31 59.27 -57.56
C GLU A 870 -39.62 60.51 -58.40
N ILE A 871 -38.90 60.67 -59.50
CA ILE A 871 -39.04 61.82 -60.41
C ILE A 871 -39.44 61.33 -61.81
N GLY A 872 -40.19 62.13 -62.55
CA GLY A 872 -40.64 61.78 -63.89
C GLY A 872 -40.16 62.76 -64.95
N TYR A 873 -40.79 62.74 -66.13
CA TYR A 873 -40.51 63.65 -67.24
C TYR A 873 -40.70 65.14 -66.91
N TYR A 874 -41.54 65.45 -65.92
CA TYR A 874 -41.84 66.81 -65.48
C TYR A 874 -41.13 67.12 -64.15
N PRO A 875 -40.66 68.37 -63.95
CA PRO A 875 -40.00 68.77 -62.69
C PRO A 875 -40.88 68.53 -61.46
N SER A 876 -40.38 67.72 -60.54
CA SER A 876 -41.00 67.43 -59.24
C SER A 876 -40.21 68.11 -58.13
N THR A 877 -40.92 68.55 -57.07
CA THR A 877 -40.26 69.12 -55.88
C THR A 877 -39.65 68.01 -55.04
N ILE A 878 -38.36 68.12 -54.77
CA ILE A 878 -37.63 67.27 -53.84
C ILE A 878 -37.33 68.10 -52.60
N SER A 879 -37.75 67.61 -51.43
CA SER A 879 -37.61 68.33 -50.17
C SER A 879 -37.28 67.41 -49.01
N GLY A 880 -36.43 67.89 -48.11
CA GLY A 880 -36.07 67.18 -46.88
C GLY A 880 -35.43 68.11 -45.86
N THR A 881 -35.13 67.59 -44.68
CA THR A 881 -34.48 68.36 -43.61
C THR A 881 -32.97 68.25 -43.74
N LEU A 882 -32.29 69.39 -43.92
CA LEU A 882 -30.83 69.44 -43.96
C LEU A 882 -30.25 68.99 -42.61
N SER A 883 -29.38 68.00 -42.65
CA SER A 883 -28.64 67.55 -41.46
C SER A 883 -27.16 67.90 -41.52
N GLY A 884 -26.63 68.22 -42.71
CA GLY A 884 -25.27 68.72 -42.93
C GLY A 884 -25.24 69.86 -43.95
N LYS A 885 -24.04 70.30 -44.32
CA LYS A 885 -23.83 71.38 -45.32
C LYS A 885 -23.70 70.87 -46.75
N THR A 886 -23.64 69.55 -46.92
CA THR A 886 -23.49 68.89 -48.22
C THR A 886 -24.70 68.01 -48.46
N ILE A 887 -25.36 68.20 -49.60
CA ILE A 887 -26.46 67.38 -50.10
C ILE A 887 -25.88 66.50 -51.21
N LYS A 888 -26.15 65.21 -51.15
CA LYS A 888 -25.69 64.24 -52.15
C LYS A 888 -26.90 63.56 -52.78
N ILE A 889 -27.02 63.65 -54.09
CA ILE A 889 -28.10 63.03 -54.85
C ILE A 889 -27.52 61.84 -55.61
N TYR A 890 -28.17 60.70 -55.47
CA TYR A 890 -27.81 59.43 -56.06
C TYR A 890 -28.92 59.00 -57.01
N GLY A 891 -28.60 58.77 -58.29
CA GLY A 891 -29.57 58.32 -59.27
C GLY A 891 -29.22 58.80 -60.67
N VAL A 892 -29.37 57.91 -61.65
CA VAL A 892 -29.02 58.18 -63.05
C VAL A 892 -30.22 58.76 -63.83
N GLY A 893 -29.99 59.32 -65.02
CA GLY A 893 -31.08 59.78 -65.90
C GLY A 893 -31.72 61.11 -65.50
N ILE A 894 -31.22 61.78 -64.44
CA ILE A 894 -31.63 63.13 -64.05
C ILE A 894 -31.20 64.10 -65.14
N ASN A 895 -32.17 64.69 -65.84
CA ASN A 895 -31.91 65.53 -67.02
C ASN A 895 -32.11 67.02 -66.78
N TYR A 896 -32.73 67.36 -65.66
CA TYR A 896 -33.10 68.71 -65.27
C TYR A 896 -32.89 68.87 -63.77
N ILE A 897 -32.28 69.98 -63.39
CA ILE A 897 -32.23 70.45 -62.01
C ILE A 897 -32.49 71.94 -61.96
N ASP A 898 -33.38 72.35 -61.06
CA ASP A 898 -33.62 73.77 -60.75
C ASP A 898 -33.44 74.01 -59.25
N ILE A 899 -32.39 74.76 -58.97
CA ILE A 899 -31.96 75.22 -57.64
C ILE A 899 -32.05 76.75 -57.54
N THR A 900 -32.74 77.40 -58.47
CA THR A 900 -32.88 78.85 -58.51
C THR A 900 -33.54 79.35 -57.23
N SER A 901 -32.98 80.39 -56.61
CA SER A 901 -33.44 80.95 -55.33
C SER A 901 -33.14 80.07 -54.10
N LYS A 902 -32.17 79.16 -54.18
CA LYS A 902 -31.69 78.35 -53.05
C LYS A 902 -30.28 78.74 -52.65
N MET A 903 -29.94 78.61 -51.37
CA MET A 903 -28.63 78.98 -50.80
C MET A 903 -27.53 77.96 -51.15
N ILE A 904 -27.36 77.59 -52.42
CA ILE A 904 -26.30 76.66 -52.88
C ILE A 904 -25.01 77.45 -53.07
N THR A 905 -23.89 76.95 -52.51
CA THR A 905 -22.56 77.58 -52.60
C THR A 905 -21.64 76.89 -53.60
N SER A 906 -21.89 75.61 -53.90
CA SER A 906 -21.23 74.88 -54.99
C SER A 906 -22.08 73.71 -55.43
N ILE A 907 -21.93 73.31 -56.69
CA ILE A 907 -22.56 72.11 -57.24
C ILE A 907 -21.55 71.39 -58.12
N ASP A 908 -21.39 70.09 -57.89
CA ASP A 908 -20.63 69.17 -58.70
C ASP A 908 -21.60 68.20 -59.38
N ILE A 909 -21.56 68.18 -60.70
CA ILE A 909 -22.38 67.33 -61.57
C ILE A 909 -21.50 66.48 -62.50
N SER A 910 -20.20 66.36 -62.24
CA SER A 910 -19.28 65.62 -63.13
C SER A 910 -19.72 64.19 -63.38
N ASN A 911 -20.42 63.60 -62.40
CA ASN A 911 -20.93 62.23 -62.45
C ASN A 911 -22.35 62.12 -63.05
N ASN A 912 -22.99 63.24 -63.46
CA ASN A 912 -24.29 63.25 -64.12
C ASN A 912 -24.21 63.47 -65.63
N LEU A 913 -24.04 62.39 -66.37
CA LEU A 913 -23.92 62.40 -67.83
C LEU A 913 -25.25 62.65 -68.57
N SER A 914 -26.38 62.70 -67.87
CA SER A 914 -27.72 62.85 -68.47
C SER A 914 -28.29 64.27 -68.37
N LEU A 915 -27.59 65.18 -67.68
CA LEU A 915 -28.08 66.53 -67.40
C LEU A 915 -28.06 67.39 -68.67
N THR A 916 -29.23 67.86 -69.08
CA THR A 916 -29.39 68.72 -70.26
C THR A 916 -29.80 70.15 -69.90
N LYS A 917 -30.33 70.37 -68.69
CA LYS A 917 -30.77 71.67 -68.20
C LYS A 917 -30.43 71.85 -66.71
N LEU A 918 -29.68 72.88 -66.39
CA LEU A 918 -29.34 73.32 -65.03
C LEU A 918 -29.80 74.77 -64.88
N TYR A 919 -30.69 75.04 -63.93
CA TYR A 919 -31.12 76.39 -63.56
C TYR A 919 -30.55 76.74 -62.19
N CYS A 920 -29.67 77.74 -62.18
CA CYS A 920 -29.07 78.31 -60.97
C CYS A 920 -29.24 79.84 -60.99
N SER A 921 -29.39 80.44 -59.81
CA SER A 921 -29.37 81.90 -59.65
C SER A 921 -27.94 82.46 -59.74
N SER A 922 -27.81 83.77 -59.96
CA SER A 922 -26.56 84.48 -60.26
C SER A 922 -25.50 84.54 -59.15
N ASN A 923 -25.65 83.78 -58.05
CA ASN A 923 -24.71 83.73 -56.93
C ASN A 923 -24.18 82.32 -56.73
#